data_AF-A0A1C6V131-F1
#
_entry.id   AF-A0A1C6V131-F1
#
_cell.length_a   1.000
_cell.length_b   1.000
_cell.length_c   1.000
_cell.angle_alpha   90.00
_cell.angle_beta   90.00
_cell.angle_gamma   90.00
#
_symmetry.space_group_name_H-M   'P 1'
#
loop_
_entity.id
_entity.type
_entity.pdbx_description
1 polymer ?
#
loop_
_entity_poly.entity_id
_entity_poly.type
_entity_poly.pdbx_seq_one_letter_code
_entity_poly.pdbx_strand_id
1 'polypeptide(L)'
;MSAHRARRWGAGLLGVVLASGLLGGGTASAVTGATPVPDGTYAFTAKVTFGDARACTGALVDQNFVVTAKTCLTDGTTPVAAGAPTKPTTVVVGRTDLTTTAGRELAAVAVVPHPDRNLALLRLSAPVAGIAPVALAATAPAAAETLKVAGYGRTATEWVPDRLHAADFTVQAVAADTADIVGASAGATICKGDAGGPALRDVAGTPQLVAISNTSWQKGCLAETETRDGATVTRVDDLGSWIREQTADVQIFGVAAGGQLTYSVIDAASGQLRANRQSTATLGFTAKAMATLNENTILITSTSGTMYRVDVTGLDPLTFTTTSVMDGWSTYDRLAYDGYGSLYGIIATTNELRRRTLTTEKPATAADLSRSTVVATGFSQKTLTASGPGRILGNIADGRLLSYKINGGGPEGFVYSALAATGWAGYTHVLSPGGGWYFARTSTGGLDRYRDANPYDGSGADLTKSTAVSTSGWSQTLLSARPWHGLVSVYGAKPDGRLSYTAFDPVTGATVFSTVSTQTLGFTPKTLATLNSDTLLVTDGGDLYRVDITGTQPLTFTRTASIQGGWTHTRLVYDGYGSLFGQAGSVLHRYTVTKSKPAVATDITNHVVPISSGFGVLSLGANGKGHLITTTSTGALATYYITPAGAWDGRFDPATTGWSGVTSLFSPGSGHYYRRDANGVLTGYLETSPFDSTGADLTAYVPTGTAGGGWDAILSVQPYDAWPDSTRRW
;
A
#
# COMPACT_ATOMS: atom_id res chain seq x y z
N MET A 1 64.52 -55.56 -7.66
CA MET A 1 64.83 -55.32 -6.23
C MET A 1 63.51 -55.40 -5.46
N SER A 2 63.49 -56.05 -4.30
CA SER A 2 62.38 -56.27 -3.31
C SER A 2 60.91 -56.32 -3.81
N ALA A 3 60.16 -57.43 -3.74
CA ALA A 3 59.71 -58.18 -2.55
C ALA A 3 58.95 -57.27 -1.55
N HIS A 4 57.74 -57.52 -1.03
CA HIS A 4 56.88 -58.71 -0.81
C HIS A 4 55.38 -58.24 -0.74
N ARG A 5 54.28 -59.01 -0.61
CA ARG A 5 53.89 -60.46 -0.54
C ARG A 5 52.40 -60.54 -1.00
N ALA A 6 51.93 -61.57 -1.73
CA ALA A 6 51.28 -62.82 -1.27
C ALA A 6 49.94 -62.65 -0.49
N ARG A 7 48.84 -63.39 -0.72
CA ARG A 7 48.59 -64.54 -1.64
C ARG A 7 47.09 -65.00 -1.61
N ARG A 8 46.61 -65.61 -2.72
CA ARG A 8 45.56 -66.69 -2.82
C ARG A 8 44.10 -66.31 -2.47
N TRP A 9 43.03 -66.91 -3.04
CA TRP A 9 42.72 -67.86 -4.14
C TRP A 9 41.31 -67.45 -4.67
N GLY A 10 40.76 -67.87 -5.84
CA GLY A 10 41.20 -68.76 -6.92
C GLY A 10 39.97 -69.42 -7.60
N ALA A 11 39.94 -69.47 -8.94
CA ALA A 11 38.89 -70.10 -9.80
C ALA A 11 37.44 -69.52 -9.69
N GLY A 12 36.58 -69.61 -10.71
CA GLY A 12 36.79 -70.04 -12.09
C GLY A 12 35.51 -70.56 -12.77
N LEU A 13 35.28 -70.11 -14.01
CA LEU A 13 34.40 -70.68 -15.04
C LEU A 13 32.86 -70.57 -14.95
N LEU A 14 32.32 -70.44 -16.17
CA LEU A 14 30.94 -70.33 -16.63
C LEU A 14 30.00 -71.47 -16.19
N GLY A 15 28.71 -71.16 -16.11
CA GLY A 15 27.75 -71.82 -17.03
C GLY A 15 26.44 -72.39 -16.46
N VAL A 16 25.35 -72.06 -17.17
CA VAL A 16 24.08 -72.82 -17.34
C VAL A 16 22.99 -72.69 -16.25
N VAL A 17 21.97 -71.89 -16.62
CA VAL A 17 20.50 -72.12 -16.55
C VAL A 17 19.93 -73.02 -15.46
N LEU A 18 18.96 -72.50 -14.69
CA LEU A 18 17.66 -73.13 -14.43
C LEU A 18 16.59 -72.11 -13.97
N ALA A 19 15.32 -72.42 -14.17
CA ALA A 19 14.18 -71.52 -13.95
C ALA A 19 13.57 -71.65 -12.54
N SER A 20 12.91 -70.58 -12.05
CA SER A 20 11.69 -70.55 -11.21
C SER A 20 11.59 -69.21 -10.44
N GLY A 21 10.37 -68.73 -10.16
CA GLY A 21 10.17 -67.69 -9.12
C GLY A 21 9.39 -66.42 -9.49
N LEU A 22 8.35 -66.50 -10.33
CA LEU A 22 7.31 -65.45 -10.33
C LEU A 22 6.35 -65.73 -9.17
N LEU A 23 6.47 -64.99 -8.05
CA LEU A 23 5.40 -64.65 -7.10
C LEU A 23 5.97 -63.83 -5.92
N GLY A 24 5.27 -62.76 -5.53
CA GLY A 24 5.56 -61.99 -4.31
C GLY A 24 6.42 -60.73 -4.53
N GLY A 25 5.88 -59.52 -4.44
CA GLY A 25 4.47 -59.17 -4.29
C GLY A 25 4.21 -57.74 -4.74
N GLY A 26 3.02 -57.49 -5.28
CA GLY A 26 2.58 -56.12 -5.51
C GLY A 26 2.38 -55.44 -4.16
N THR A 27 3.20 -54.44 -3.84
CA THR A 27 2.80 -53.43 -2.86
C THR A 27 1.53 -52.78 -3.38
N ALA A 28 0.46 -52.85 -2.60
CA ALA A 28 -0.82 -52.26 -2.97
C ALA A 28 -0.59 -50.78 -3.30
N SER A 29 -0.88 -50.39 -4.55
CA SER A 29 -0.74 -49.01 -4.98
C SER A 29 -1.82 -48.19 -4.30
N ALA A 30 -1.45 -47.51 -3.21
CA ALA A 30 -2.28 -46.50 -2.56
C ALA A 30 -2.36 -45.24 -3.43
N VAL A 31 -3.01 -45.35 -4.58
CA VAL A 31 -3.37 -44.20 -5.42
C VAL A 31 -4.53 -43.49 -4.73
N THR A 32 -4.20 -42.40 -4.04
CA THR A 32 -5.19 -41.41 -3.62
C THR A 32 -5.16 -40.27 -4.64
N GLY A 33 -6.31 -39.69 -4.96
CA GLY A 33 -6.51 -39.04 -6.26
C GLY A 33 -5.92 -37.64 -6.44
N ALA A 34 -5.18 -37.13 -5.46
CA ALA A 34 -4.58 -35.80 -5.49
C ALA A 34 -3.05 -35.93 -5.66
N THR A 35 -2.55 -35.66 -6.87
CA THR A 35 -1.11 -35.78 -7.15
C THR A 35 -0.37 -34.53 -6.68
N PRO A 36 0.82 -34.67 -6.04
CA PRO A 36 1.69 -33.55 -5.77
C PRO A 36 2.03 -32.81 -7.07
N VAL A 37 1.89 -31.50 -7.07
CA VAL A 37 2.17 -30.65 -8.23
C VAL A 37 3.69 -30.48 -8.39
N PRO A 38 4.23 -30.53 -9.62
CA PRO A 38 5.65 -30.23 -9.89
C PRO A 38 5.99 -28.76 -9.63
N ASP A 39 7.20 -28.49 -9.13
CA ASP A 39 7.63 -27.14 -8.78
C ASP A 39 7.46 -26.13 -9.92
N GLY A 40 6.97 -24.94 -9.60
CA GLY A 40 6.68 -23.86 -10.55
C GLY A 40 5.36 -24.01 -11.31
N THR A 41 4.71 -25.17 -11.26
CA THR A 41 3.39 -25.38 -11.87
C THR A 41 2.30 -24.74 -11.01
N TYR A 42 1.34 -24.04 -11.65
CA TYR A 42 0.25 -23.28 -11.01
C TYR A 42 0.71 -22.31 -9.92
N ALA A 43 1.85 -21.63 -10.10
CA ALA A 43 2.44 -20.68 -9.15
C ALA A 43 1.52 -19.51 -8.71
N PHE A 44 0.45 -19.22 -9.46
CA PHE A 44 -0.61 -18.29 -9.04
C PHE A 44 -1.48 -18.82 -7.88
N THR A 45 -1.44 -20.12 -7.58
CA THR A 45 -2.24 -20.73 -6.50
C THR A 45 -1.70 -20.27 -5.15
N ALA A 46 -2.61 -19.77 -4.31
CA ALA A 46 -2.28 -19.16 -3.04
C ALA A 46 -2.70 -20.03 -1.86
N LYS A 47 -1.87 -20.09 -0.80
CA LYS A 47 -2.31 -20.52 0.53
C LYS A 47 -2.87 -19.28 1.24
N VAL A 48 -4.09 -19.36 1.76
CA VAL A 48 -4.74 -18.28 2.51
C VAL A 48 -4.94 -18.74 3.94
N THR A 49 -4.33 -18.06 4.91
CA THR A 49 -4.42 -18.38 6.34
C THR A 49 -5.12 -17.23 7.06
N PHE A 50 -6.30 -17.50 7.63
CA PHE A 50 -7.16 -16.52 8.30
C PHE A 50 -7.12 -16.74 9.83
N GLY A 51 -6.33 -15.93 10.53
CA GLY A 51 -5.89 -16.19 11.89
C GLY A 51 -5.17 -17.54 12.04
N ASP A 52 -4.98 -18.00 13.27
CA ASP A 52 -4.22 -19.23 13.56
C ASP A 52 -4.99 -20.53 13.31
N ALA A 53 -6.28 -20.44 12.94
CA ALA A 53 -7.22 -21.57 13.00
C ALA A 53 -7.78 -22.04 11.64
N ARG A 54 -7.68 -21.24 10.57
CA ARG A 54 -8.26 -21.59 9.27
C ARG A 54 -7.28 -21.37 8.13
N ALA A 55 -6.94 -22.46 7.45
CA ALA A 55 -6.32 -22.44 6.13
C ALA A 55 -7.36 -22.67 5.04
N CYS A 56 -7.16 -22.01 3.92
CA CYS A 56 -7.88 -22.13 2.64
C CYS A 56 -6.87 -22.02 1.49
N THR A 57 -7.37 -22.17 0.27
CA THR A 57 -6.63 -21.92 -0.97
C THR A 57 -7.19 -20.65 -1.64
N GLY A 58 -6.44 -20.06 -2.57
CA GLY A 58 -6.85 -18.95 -3.42
C GLY A 58 -6.14 -18.98 -4.78
N ALA A 59 -6.37 -17.98 -5.63
CA ALA A 59 -5.63 -17.77 -6.86
C ALA A 59 -5.32 -16.28 -7.10
N LEU A 60 -4.08 -15.97 -7.49
CA LEU A 60 -3.64 -14.63 -7.89
C LEU A 60 -4.31 -14.24 -9.22
N VAL A 61 -5.18 -13.22 -9.21
CA VAL A 61 -5.92 -12.72 -10.39
C VAL A 61 -5.48 -11.32 -10.81
N ASP A 62 -4.81 -10.59 -9.93
CA ASP A 62 -3.98 -9.42 -10.23
C ASP A 62 -2.71 -9.47 -9.37
N GLN A 63 -1.65 -8.74 -9.74
CA GLN A 63 -0.43 -8.66 -8.91
C GLN A 63 -0.70 -8.21 -7.47
N ASN A 64 -1.76 -7.42 -7.23
CA ASN A 64 -2.16 -7.00 -5.88
C ASN A 64 -3.33 -7.80 -5.28
N PHE A 65 -3.92 -8.77 -5.99
CA PHE A 65 -5.17 -9.41 -5.55
C PHE A 65 -5.21 -10.93 -5.75
N VAL A 66 -5.58 -11.63 -4.69
CA VAL A 66 -5.93 -13.05 -4.69
C VAL A 66 -7.44 -13.21 -4.54
N VAL A 67 -8.06 -14.05 -5.36
CA VAL A 67 -9.45 -14.49 -5.19
C VAL A 67 -9.49 -15.76 -4.33
N THR A 68 -10.50 -15.86 -3.45
CA THR A 68 -10.77 -17.04 -2.61
C THR A 68 -12.28 -17.12 -2.28
N ALA A 69 -12.72 -18.13 -1.55
CA ALA A 69 -14.10 -18.26 -1.09
C ALA A 69 -14.38 -17.30 0.08
N LYS A 70 -15.53 -16.62 0.07
CA LYS A 70 -15.94 -15.68 1.14
C LYS A 70 -16.00 -16.40 2.51
N THR A 71 -16.43 -17.66 2.54
CA THR A 71 -16.47 -18.51 3.76
C THR A 71 -15.10 -18.77 4.40
N CYS A 72 -13.99 -18.52 3.72
CA CYS A 72 -12.65 -18.59 4.32
C CYS A 72 -12.35 -17.45 5.31
N LEU A 73 -13.11 -16.35 5.25
CA LEU A 73 -12.82 -15.08 5.91
C LEU A 73 -13.82 -14.70 7.02
N THR A 74 -14.57 -15.68 7.52
CA THR A 74 -15.56 -15.49 8.60
C THR A 74 -15.26 -16.39 9.81
N ASP A 75 -15.53 -15.86 11.01
CA ASP A 75 -15.56 -16.63 12.24
C ASP A 75 -17.00 -16.74 12.73
N GLY A 76 -17.49 -17.98 12.87
CA GLY A 76 -18.92 -18.24 13.13
C GLY A 76 -19.83 -17.85 11.96
N THR A 77 -20.90 -17.12 12.28
CA THR A 77 -21.99 -16.74 11.35
C THR A 77 -21.93 -15.28 10.89
N THR A 78 -20.93 -14.52 11.33
CA THR A 78 -20.81 -13.09 11.01
C THR A 78 -20.57 -12.89 9.51
N PRO A 79 -21.36 -12.08 8.79
CA PRO A 79 -21.11 -11.79 7.38
C PRO A 79 -19.74 -11.15 7.17
N VAL A 80 -19.06 -11.53 6.09
CA VAL A 80 -17.79 -10.89 5.70
C VAL A 80 -18.10 -9.52 5.11
N ALA A 81 -17.61 -8.46 5.77
CA ALA A 81 -17.71 -7.09 5.31
C ALA A 81 -16.52 -6.72 4.39
N ALA A 82 -16.69 -5.65 3.62
CA ALA A 82 -15.57 -5.01 2.92
C ALA A 82 -14.72 -4.19 3.89
N GLY A 83 -13.40 -4.11 3.64
CA GLY A 83 -12.44 -3.42 4.51
C GLY A 83 -11.37 -4.35 5.07
N ALA A 84 -10.67 -3.96 6.13
CA ALA A 84 -9.62 -4.78 6.73
C ALA A 84 -10.16 -6.16 7.19
N PRO A 85 -9.41 -7.27 7.01
CA PRO A 85 -9.81 -8.57 7.54
C PRO A 85 -9.99 -8.54 9.07
N THR A 86 -11.01 -9.22 9.59
CA THR A 86 -11.32 -9.25 11.04
C THR A 86 -10.33 -10.07 11.86
N LYS A 87 -9.43 -10.82 11.21
CA LYS A 87 -8.27 -11.49 11.80
C LYS A 87 -7.04 -11.26 10.93
N PRO A 88 -5.82 -11.25 11.48
CA PRO A 88 -4.59 -11.27 10.69
C PRO A 88 -4.67 -12.36 9.61
N THR A 89 -4.48 -11.97 8.35
CA THR A 89 -4.68 -12.86 7.21
C THR A 89 -3.42 -12.88 6.37
N THR A 90 -2.74 -14.02 6.31
CA THR A 90 -1.51 -14.23 5.54
C THR A 90 -1.82 -14.96 4.25
N VAL A 91 -1.20 -14.52 3.15
CA VAL A 91 -1.34 -15.09 1.82
C VAL A 91 0.05 -15.43 1.29
N VAL A 92 0.27 -16.71 0.97
CA VAL A 92 1.50 -17.21 0.34
C VAL A 92 1.20 -17.53 -1.11
N VAL A 93 1.99 -16.98 -2.05
CA VAL A 93 1.82 -17.15 -3.50
C VAL A 93 3.15 -17.54 -4.13
N GLY A 94 3.14 -18.44 -5.12
CA GLY A 94 4.35 -18.87 -5.83
C GLY A 94 5.18 -19.97 -5.15
N ARG A 95 4.58 -20.71 -4.21
CA ARG A 95 5.21 -21.86 -3.54
C ARG A 95 4.45 -23.14 -3.84
N THR A 96 4.96 -23.99 -4.73
CA THR A 96 4.45 -25.37 -4.86
C THR A 96 4.78 -26.21 -3.61
N ASP A 97 5.83 -25.82 -2.88
CA ASP A 97 6.25 -26.39 -1.60
C ASP A 97 6.38 -25.25 -0.57
N LEU A 98 5.52 -25.29 0.46
CA LEU A 98 5.38 -24.26 1.49
C LEU A 98 6.58 -24.21 2.45
N THR A 99 7.41 -25.26 2.50
CA THR A 99 8.65 -25.27 3.30
C THR A 99 9.76 -24.40 2.69
N THR A 100 9.61 -24.02 1.42
CA THR A 100 10.60 -23.21 0.69
C THR A 100 10.41 -21.70 0.92
N THR A 101 11.46 -20.93 0.65
CA THR A 101 11.42 -19.46 0.68
C THR A 101 11.03 -18.83 -0.67
N ALA A 102 10.56 -19.64 -1.63
CA ALA A 102 10.16 -19.16 -2.96
C ALA A 102 8.92 -18.25 -2.91
N GLY A 103 8.64 -17.57 -4.03
CA GLY A 103 7.45 -16.74 -4.17
C GLY A 103 7.39 -15.56 -3.20
N ARG A 104 6.20 -15.26 -2.65
CA ARG A 104 5.96 -14.17 -1.69
C ARG A 104 4.99 -14.60 -0.61
N GLU A 105 5.18 -14.04 0.57
CA GLU A 105 4.30 -14.18 1.73
C GLU A 105 3.94 -12.77 2.22
N LEU A 106 2.65 -12.47 2.23
CA LEU A 106 2.13 -11.11 2.34
C LEU A 106 0.85 -11.12 3.18
N ALA A 107 0.61 -10.09 3.98
CA ALA A 107 -0.70 -9.87 4.58
C ALA A 107 -1.74 -9.46 3.52
N ALA A 108 -2.98 -9.91 3.71
CA ALA A 108 -4.14 -9.27 3.10
C ALA A 108 -4.53 -8.04 3.93
N VAL A 109 -4.58 -6.87 3.29
CA VAL A 109 -4.87 -5.57 3.93
C VAL A 109 -6.32 -5.12 3.72
N ALA A 110 -7.02 -5.69 2.74
CA ALA A 110 -8.45 -5.49 2.56
C ALA A 110 -9.12 -6.73 1.95
N VAL A 111 -10.38 -6.96 2.36
CA VAL A 111 -11.31 -7.91 1.76
C VAL A 111 -12.31 -7.12 0.92
N VAL A 112 -12.61 -7.64 -0.28
CA VAL A 112 -13.73 -7.20 -1.12
C VAL A 112 -14.62 -8.41 -1.38
N PRO A 113 -15.66 -8.66 -0.55
CA PRO A 113 -16.61 -9.73 -0.78
C PRO A 113 -17.45 -9.43 -2.02
N HIS A 114 -17.64 -10.41 -2.92
CA HIS A 114 -18.68 -10.31 -3.94
C HIS A 114 -20.04 -10.23 -3.24
N PRO A 115 -21.01 -9.38 -3.65
CA PRO A 115 -22.31 -9.31 -3.00
C PRO A 115 -22.99 -10.70 -2.92
N ASP A 116 -23.28 -11.29 -4.06
CA ASP A 116 -24.22 -12.44 -4.12
C ASP A 116 -23.57 -13.84 -4.13
N ARG A 117 -22.25 -13.94 -4.33
CA ARG A 117 -21.53 -15.22 -4.49
C ARG A 117 -20.64 -15.55 -3.29
N ASN A 118 -20.34 -16.84 -3.09
CA ASN A 118 -19.32 -17.27 -2.13
C ASN A 118 -17.90 -17.05 -2.70
N LEU A 119 -17.53 -15.77 -2.86
CA LEU A 119 -16.28 -15.32 -3.44
C LEU A 119 -15.87 -13.99 -2.82
N ALA A 120 -14.57 -13.79 -2.62
CA ALA A 120 -13.99 -12.54 -2.17
C ALA A 120 -12.61 -12.32 -2.81
N LEU A 121 -12.26 -11.06 -3.06
CA LEU A 121 -10.90 -10.64 -3.38
C LEU A 121 -10.19 -10.21 -2.09
N LEU A 122 -8.92 -10.58 -1.97
CA LEU A 122 -7.99 -10.15 -0.94
C LEU A 122 -6.97 -9.22 -1.57
N ARG A 123 -6.96 -7.94 -1.18
CA ARG A 123 -5.90 -6.99 -1.55
C ARG A 123 -4.67 -7.29 -0.70
N LEU A 124 -3.53 -7.50 -1.34
CA LEU A 124 -2.25 -7.78 -0.70
C LEU A 124 -1.54 -6.48 -0.27
N SER A 125 -0.67 -6.58 0.74
CA SER A 125 0.10 -5.45 1.26
C SER A 125 1.13 -4.86 0.28
N ALA A 126 1.54 -5.64 -0.74
CA ALA A 126 2.42 -5.24 -1.83
C ALA A 126 2.16 -6.12 -3.08
N PRO A 127 2.54 -5.69 -4.30
CA PRO A 127 2.38 -6.53 -5.47
C PRO A 127 3.32 -7.74 -5.49
N VAL A 128 2.78 -8.85 -5.99
CA VAL A 128 3.49 -10.09 -6.27
C VAL A 128 4.22 -9.96 -7.61
N ALA A 129 5.47 -9.51 -7.56
CA ALA A 129 6.37 -9.50 -8.71
C ALA A 129 6.85 -10.92 -9.08
N GLY A 130 7.14 -11.14 -10.37
CA GLY A 130 7.73 -12.39 -10.88
C GLY A 130 6.77 -13.57 -11.06
N ILE A 131 5.52 -13.47 -10.59
CA ILE A 131 4.48 -14.50 -10.75
C ILE A 131 3.36 -13.93 -11.60
N ALA A 132 2.99 -14.63 -12.68
CA ALA A 132 1.89 -14.25 -13.54
C ALA A 132 0.54 -14.59 -12.88
N PRO A 133 -0.41 -13.64 -12.75
CA PRO A 133 -1.78 -13.94 -12.36
C PRO A 133 -2.47 -14.87 -13.36
N VAL A 134 -3.42 -15.68 -12.89
CA VAL A 134 -4.22 -16.56 -13.76
C VAL A 134 -5.26 -15.76 -14.54
N ALA A 135 -5.38 -16.03 -15.84
CA ALA A 135 -6.42 -15.44 -16.66
C ALA A 135 -7.80 -16.04 -16.30
N LEU A 136 -8.83 -15.20 -16.22
CA LEU A 136 -10.21 -15.67 -16.09
C LEU A 136 -10.66 -16.32 -17.39
N ALA A 137 -11.39 -17.43 -17.31
CA ALA A 137 -12.18 -17.92 -18.43
C ALA A 137 -13.26 -16.89 -18.79
N ALA A 138 -13.59 -16.75 -20.07
CA ALA A 138 -14.68 -15.89 -20.55
C ALA A 138 -15.96 -16.68 -20.89
N THR A 139 -15.96 -17.99 -20.62
CA THR A 139 -17.06 -18.91 -20.90
C THR A 139 -17.25 -19.86 -19.73
N ALA A 140 -18.51 -20.11 -19.38
CA ALA A 140 -18.94 -21.06 -18.36
C ALA A 140 -18.28 -22.45 -18.51
N PRO A 141 -18.19 -23.23 -17.43
CA PRO A 141 -17.94 -24.67 -17.55
C PRO A 141 -19.02 -25.33 -18.42
N ALA A 142 -18.65 -26.33 -19.21
CA ALA A 142 -19.59 -27.18 -19.93
C ALA A 142 -19.91 -28.45 -19.12
N ALA A 143 -21.10 -29.02 -19.28
CA ALA A 143 -21.40 -30.33 -18.72
C ALA A 143 -20.47 -31.40 -19.32
N ALA A 144 -20.03 -32.36 -18.50
CA ALA A 144 -19.00 -33.35 -18.81
C ALA A 144 -17.59 -32.78 -19.13
N GLU A 145 -17.35 -31.48 -18.95
CA GLU A 145 -15.99 -30.92 -19.01
C GLU A 145 -15.14 -31.43 -17.86
N THR A 146 -13.87 -31.78 -18.14
CA THR A 146 -12.88 -32.08 -17.10
C THR A 146 -12.11 -30.80 -16.73
N LEU A 147 -12.25 -30.37 -15.48
CA LEU A 147 -11.49 -29.29 -14.87
C LEU A 147 -10.42 -29.86 -13.94
N LYS A 148 -9.26 -29.21 -13.87
CA LYS A 148 -8.23 -29.55 -12.87
C LYS A 148 -8.37 -28.61 -11.67
N VAL A 149 -8.59 -29.17 -10.48
CA VAL A 149 -8.65 -28.39 -9.23
C VAL A 149 -7.33 -28.52 -8.50
N ALA A 150 -6.78 -27.41 -8.01
CA ALA A 150 -5.54 -27.39 -7.23
C ALA A 150 -5.75 -26.77 -5.83
N GLY A 151 -5.04 -27.29 -4.83
CA GLY A 151 -5.18 -26.81 -3.45
C GLY A 151 -4.15 -27.34 -2.45
N TYR A 152 -4.13 -26.68 -1.29
CA TYR A 152 -3.32 -27.04 -0.12
C TYR A 152 -4.22 -27.50 1.05
N GLY A 153 -5.38 -28.07 0.75
CA GLY A 153 -6.25 -28.70 1.72
C GLY A 153 -5.73 -30.06 2.17
N ARG A 154 -6.43 -30.64 3.14
CA ARG A 154 -6.15 -31.98 3.67
C ARG A 154 -6.17 -33.02 2.54
N THR A 155 -5.34 -34.07 2.61
CA THR A 155 -5.48 -35.21 1.68
C THR A 155 -6.24 -36.38 2.35
N ALA A 156 -6.27 -37.54 1.70
CA ALA A 156 -6.75 -38.78 2.31
C ALA A 156 -5.84 -39.29 3.46
N THR A 157 -4.59 -38.82 3.54
CA THR A 157 -3.56 -39.35 4.46
C THR A 157 -2.83 -38.29 5.30
N GLU A 158 -2.97 -36.99 4.98
CA GLU A 158 -2.18 -35.92 5.61
C GLU A 158 -3.07 -34.75 6.06
N TRP A 159 -2.91 -34.32 7.31
CA TRP A 159 -3.75 -33.29 7.96
C TRP A 159 -3.53 -31.88 7.43
N VAL A 160 -2.28 -31.51 7.16
CA VAL A 160 -1.84 -30.19 6.72
C VAL A 160 -0.71 -30.39 5.71
N PRO A 161 -1.01 -30.55 4.41
CA PRO A 161 0.04 -30.75 3.41
C PRO A 161 0.88 -29.49 3.18
N ASP A 162 2.19 -29.69 3.16
CA ASP A 162 3.17 -28.65 2.81
C ASP A 162 3.30 -28.46 1.29
N ARG A 163 2.79 -29.39 0.47
CA ARG A 163 2.85 -29.28 -1.00
C ARG A 163 1.48 -28.97 -1.60
N LEU A 164 1.50 -28.28 -2.74
CA LEU A 164 0.33 -28.09 -3.58
C LEU A 164 -0.03 -29.43 -4.23
N HIS A 165 -1.30 -29.82 -4.18
CA HIS A 165 -1.81 -30.99 -4.89
C HIS A 165 -2.83 -30.57 -5.94
N ALA A 166 -3.03 -31.41 -6.96
CA ALA A 166 -4.08 -31.22 -7.94
C ALA A 166 -4.73 -32.56 -8.36
N ALA A 167 -5.98 -32.49 -8.80
CA ALA A 167 -6.74 -33.63 -9.30
C ALA A 167 -7.72 -33.21 -10.40
N ASP A 168 -8.14 -34.16 -11.23
CA ASP A 168 -9.13 -33.91 -12.28
C ASP A 168 -10.55 -34.21 -11.80
N PHE A 169 -11.48 -33.33 -12.16
CA PHE A 169 -12.90 -33.38 -11.79
C PHE A 169 -13.78 -33.17 -13.01
N THR A 170 -14.86 -33.94 -13.15
CA THR A 170 -15.83 -33.80 -14.23
C THR A 170 -17.03 -32.97 -13.77
N VAL A 171 -17.34 -31.92 -14.51
CA VAL A 171 -18.54 -31.08 -14.33
C VAL A 171 -19.80 -31.90 -14.58
N GLN A 172 -20.69 -31.95 -13.59
CA GLN A 172 -21.96 -32.68 -13.63
C GLN A 172 -23.11 -31.76 -14.04
N ALA A 173 -23.22 -30.61 -13.39
CA ALA A 173 -24.29 -29.63 -13.61
C ALA A 173 -23.75 -28.21 -13.52
N VAL A 174 -24.40 -27.29 -14.23
CA VAL A 174 -24.03 -25.87 -14.27
C VAL A 174 -25.26 -25.03 -13.93
N ALA A 175 -25.20 -24.33 -12.80
CA ALA A 175 -26.21 -23.39 -12.33
C ALA A 175 -25.77 -21.95 -12.66
N ALA A 176 -26.59 -20.96 -12.28
CA ALA A 176 -26.32 -19.54 -12.57
C ALA A 176 -24.96 -19.06 -12.03
N ASP A 177 -24.67 -19.33 -10.76
CA ASP A 177 -23.46 -18.84 -10.06
C ASP A 177 -22.46 -19.95 -9.69
N THR A 178 -22.85 -21.21 -9.87
CA THR A 178 -22.08 -22.39 -9.44
C THR A 178 -22.07 -23.49 -10.47
N ALA A 179 -21.16 -24.45 -10.32
CA ALA A 179 -21.22 -25.74 -10.99
C ALA A 179 -20.97 -26.87 -9.99
N ASP A 180 -21.59 -28.02 -10.23
CA ASP A 180 -21.36 -29.25 -9.47
C ASP A 180 -20.30 -30.08 -10.18
N ILE A 181 -19.34 -30.60 -9.42
CA ILE A 181 -18.21 -31.39 -9.92
C ILE A 181 -18.03 -32.67 -9.11
N VAL A 182 -17.49 -33.72 -9.73
CA VAL A 182 -17.14 -34.99 -9.07
C VAL A 182 -15.75 -35.46 -9.51
N GLY A 183 -15.04 -36.21 -8.67
CA GLY A 183 -13.69 -36.68 -8.98
C GLY A 183 -13.66 -37.53 -10.26
N ALA A 184 -12.86 -37.11 -11.24
CA ALA A 184 -12.58 -37.88 -12.46
C ALA A 184 -11.40 -38.83 -12.26
N SER A 185 -10.44 -38.46 -11.41
CA SER A 185 -9.37 -39.36 -10.95
C SER A 185 -9.83 -40.20 -9.75
N ALA A 186 -9.34 -41.44 -9.63
CA ALA A 186 -9.71 -42.33 -8.54
C ALA A 186 -9.30 -41.74 -7.17
N GLY A 187 -10.28 -41.45 -6.30
CA GLY A 187 -10.06 -40.82 -5.00
C GLY A 187 -9.82 -39.30 -5.06
N ALA A 188 -10.15 -38.63 -6.17
CA ALA A 188 -10.15 -37.17 -6.25
C ALA A 188 -11.34 -36.61 -5.47
N THR A 189 -11.07 -35.70 -4.54
CA THR A 189 -12.06 -35.09 -3.64
C THR A 189 -11.57 -33.70 -3.22
N ILE A 190 -12.48 -32.82 -2.81
CA ILE A 190 -12.14 -31.49 -2.28
C ILE A 190 -12.24 -31.54 -0.77
N CYS A 191 -11.18 -31.22 -0.05
CA CYS A 191 -11.10 -31.37 1.39
C CYS A 191 -11.05 -30.03 2.14
N LYS A 192 -11.11 -30.08 3.48
CA LYS A 192 -10.92 -28.93 4.36
C LYS A 192 -9.55 -28.28 4.06
N GLY A 193 -9.59 -27.03 3.60
CA GLY A 193 -8.44 -26.23 3.16
C GLY A 193 -8.31 -26.04 1.65
N ASP A 194 -9.02 -26.83 0.83
CA ASP A 194 -9.11 -26.62 -0.63
C ASP A 194 -10.17 -25.59 -1.02
N ALA A 195 -11.07 -25.22 -0.09
CA ALA A 195 -12.01 -24.13 -0.26
C ALA A 195 -11.28 -22.85 -0.68
N GLY A 196 -11.81 -22.17 -1.68
CA GLY A 196 -11.18 -21.04 -2.34
C GLY A 196 -10.14 -21.39 -3.43
N GLY A 197 -9.78 -22.66 -3.62
CA GLY A 197 -8.80 -23.10 -4.63
C GLY A 197 -9.29 -22.97 -6.08
N PRO A 198 -8.38 -22.81 -7.05
CA PRO A 198 -8.74 -22.66 -8.45
C PRO A 198 -9.20 -23.98 -9.09
N ALA A 199 -10.31 -23.92 -9.81
CA ALA A 199 -10.71 -24.90 -10.82
C ALA A 199 -10.35 -24.38 -12.21
N LEU A 200 -9.50 -25.13 -12.91
CA LEU A 200 -8.78 -24.71 -14.11
C LEU A 200 -9.19 -25.49 -15.35
N ARG A 201 -9.34 -24.78 -16.46
CA ARG A 201 -9.41 -25.31 -17.82
C ARG A 201 -8.06 -25.09 -18.49
N ASP A 202 -7.52 -26.11 -19.15
CA ASP A 202 -6.37 -25.92 -20.03
C ASP A 202 -6.82 -25.45 -21.42
N VAL A 203 -6.20 -24.39 -21.92
CA VAL A 203 -6.39 -23.90 -23.29
C VAL A 203 -5.03 -23.83 -23.96
N ALA A 204 -4.70 -24.89 -24.72
CA ALA A 204 -3.43 -25.04 -25.43
C ALA A 204 -2.19 -24.88 -24.52
N GLY A 205 -2.19 -25.53 -23.36
CA GLY A 205 -1.13 -25.46 -22.35
C GLY A 205 -1.19 -24.23 -21.44
N THR A 206 -2.19 -23.36 -21.62
CA THR A 206 -2.39 -22.16 -20.79
C THR A 206 -3.59 -22.36 -19.86
N PRO A 207 -3.41 -22.37 -18.52
CA PRO A 207 -4.53 -22.51 -17.59
C PRO A 207 -5.38 -21.25 -17.52
N GLN A 208 -6.71 -21.43 -17.56
CA GLN A 208 -7.71 -20.40 -17.30
C GLN A 208 -8.52 -20.75 -16.06
N LEU A 209 -8.80 -19.76 -15.21
CA LEU A 209 -9.65 -19.91 -14.03
C LEU A 209 -11.12 -19.94 -14.44
N VAL A 210 -11.77 -21.08 -14.25
CA VAL A 210 -13.20 -21.29 -14.58
C VAL A 210 -14.08 -21.08 -13.36
N ALA A 211 -13.62 -21.54 -12.20
CA ALA A 211 -14.35 -21.46 -10.95
C ALA A 211 -13.42 -21.52 -9.72
N ILE A 212 -14.00 -21.30 -8.54
CA ILE A 212 -13.33 -21.34 -7.23
C ILE A 212 -14.02 -22.38 -6.35
N SER A 213 -13.26 -23.29 -5.73
CA SER A 213 -13.75 -24.34 -4.83
C SER A 213 -14.64 -23.79 -3.71
N ASN A 214 -15.86 -24.31 -3.59
CA ASN A 214 -16.89 -23.80 -2.69
C ASN A 214 -17.19 -24.81 -1.56
N THR A 215 -18.23 -25.64 -1.69
CA THR A 215 -18.58 -26.69 -0.71
C THR A 215 -18.18 -28.07 -1.21
N SER A 216 -18.03 -29.04 -0.32
CA SER A 216 -17.71 -30.43 -0.67
C SER A 216 -18.27 -31.39 0.37
N TRP A 217 -18.65 -32.59 -0.07
CA TRP A 217 -19.03 -33.69 0.81
C TRP A 217 -17.85 -34.33 1.56
N GLN A 218 -16.60 -34.02 1.19
CA GLN A 218 -15.39 -34.49 1.90
C GLN A 218 -15.16 -36.01 1.89
N LYS A 219 -15.88 -36.77 1.05
CA LYS A 219 -15.69 -38.23 0.92
C LYS A 219 -14.23 -38.56 0.61
N GLY A 220 -13.65 -39.47 1.39
CA GLY A 220 -12.25 -39.88 1.25
C GLY A 220 -11.21 -38.93 1.83
N CYS A 221 -11.61 -37.77 2.37
CA CYS A 221 -10.70 -36.89 3.12
C CYS A 221 -10.36 -37.53 4.48
N LEU A 222 -9.12 -37.31 4.96
CA LEU A 222 -8.67 -37.88 6.22
C LEU A 222 -9.57 -37.48 7.40
N ALA A 223 -10.00 -38.48 8.16
CA ALA A 223 -10.91 -38.41 9.31
C ALA A 223 -12.36 -37.97 9.01
N GLU A 224 -12.81 -38.03 7.75
CA GLU A 224 -14.21 -37.82 7.37
C GLU A 224 -14.87 -39.17 6.99
N THR A 225 -16.12 -39.38 7.39
CA THR A 225 -16.87 -40.64 7.18
C THR A 225 -18.00 -40.53 6.16
N GLU A 226 -18.14 -39.38 5.50
CA GLU A 226 -19.15 -39.14 4.48
C GLU A 226 -18.91 -40.03 3.24
N THR A 227 -20.00 -40.48 2.63
CA THR A 227 -19.99 -41.43 1.49
C THR A 227 -20.52 -40.81 0.20
N ARG A 228 -21.27 -39.71 0.30
CA ARG A 228 -21.71 -38.89 -0.84
C ARG A 228 -20.50 -38.25 -1.50
N ASP A 229 -20.47 -38.30 -2.83
CA ASP A 229 -19.36 -37.78 -3.63
C ASP A 229 -19.69 -36.40 -4.20
N GLY A 230 -18.64 -35.69 -4.62
CA GLY A 230 -18.74 -34.42 -5.32
C GLY A 230 -18.64 -33.17 -4.44
N ALA A 231 -18.53 -32.05 -5.13
CA ALA A 231 -18.32 -30.73 -4.60
C ALA A 231 -18.99 -29.67 -5.50
N THR A 232 -19.14 -28.46 -4.97
CA THR A 232 -19.58 -27.30 -5.72
C THR A 232 -18.41 -26.34 -5.94
N VAL A 233 -18.44 -25.61 -7.06
CA VAL A 233 -17.50 -24.52 -7.36
C VAL A 233 -18.27 -23.26 -7.73
N THR A 234 -17.79 -22.10 -7.29
CA THR A 234 -18.34 -20.78 -7.63
C THR A 234 -17.77 -20.32 -8.97
N ARG A 235 -18.62 -20.08 -9.96
CA ARG A 235 -18.24 -19.64 -11.32
C ARG A 235 -17.62 -18.25 -11.32
N VAL A 236 -16.65 -18.01 -12.22
CA VAL A 236 -16.02 -16.69 -12.41
C VAL A 236 -16.12 -16.12 -13.83
N ASP A 237 -16.75 -16.84 -14.77
CA ASP A 237 -16.70 -16.53 -16.20
C ASP A 237 -17.37 -15.20 -16.61
N ASP A 238 -18.38 -14.78 -15.85
CA ASP A 238 -19.09 -13.51 -15.96
C ASP A 238 -18.60 -12.43 -14.97
N LEU A 239 -17.70 -12.78 -14.03
CA LEU A 239 -17.16 -11.85 -13.03
C LEU A 239 -16.03 -10.96 -13.55
N GLY A 240 -15.65 -11.09 -14.83
CA GLY A 240 -14.54 -10.34 -15.40
C GLY A 240 -14.70 -8.82 -15.31
N SER A 241 -15.91 -8.28 -15.39
CA SER A 241 -16.18 -6.85 -15.16
C SER A 241 -15.91 -6.46 -13.70
N TRP A 242 -16.53 -7.16 -12.75
CA TRP A 242 -16.39 -6.92 -11.32
C TRP A 242 -14.93 -7.04 -10.86
N ILE A 243 -14.22 -8.13 -11.20
CA ILE A 243 -12.81 -8.31 -10.82
C ILE A 243 -11.97 -7.15 -11.35
N ARG A 244 -12.08 -6.81 -12.64
CA ARG A 244 -11.28 -5.72 -13.24
C ARG A 244 -11.62 -4.34 -12.68
N GLU A 245 -12.84 -4.13 -12.19
CA GLU A 245 -13.21 -2.92 -11.46
C GLU A 245 -12.56 -2.88 -10.07
N GLN A 246 -12.62 -3.99 -9.31
CA GLN A 246 -12.03 -4.05 -7.96
C GLN A 246 -10.49 -4.04 -7.96
N THR A 247 -9.85 -4.53 -9.03
CA THR A 247 -8.37 -4.54 -9.16
C THR A 247 -7.80 -3.24 -9.73
N ALA A 248 -8.65 -2.34 -10.22
CA ALA A 248 -8.22 -1.04 -10.72
C ALA A 248 -8.02 -0.02 -9.59
N ASP A 249 -7.22 0.98 -9.88
CA ASP A 249 -6.51 1.79 -8.89
C ASP A 249 -6.96 3.26 -8.89
N VAL A 250 -7.47 3.77 -10.01
CA VAL A 250 -7.99 5.14 -10.11
C VAL A 250 -9.51 5.16 -10.01
N GLN A 251 -10.02 5.80 -8.96
CA GLN A 251 -11.43 6.15 -8.81
C GLN A 251 -11.61 7.65 -9.05
N ILE A 252 -12.59 8.02 -9.87
CA ILE A 252 -12.97 9.42 -10.11
C ILE A 252 -14.45 9.59 -9.79
N PHE A 253 -14.75 10.52 -8.89
CA PHE A 253 -16.10 11.02 -8.69
C PHE A 253 -16.30 12.31 -9.46
N GLY A 254 -17.55 12.61 -9.81
CA GLY A 254 -17.91 13.83 -10.51
C GLY A 254 -19.37 14.20 -10.33
N VAL A 255 -19.73 15.37 -10.84
CA VAL A 255 -21.13 15.85 -10.84
C VAL A 255 -21.56 16.10 -12.28
N ALA A 256 -22.64 15.46 -12.72
CA ALA A 256 -23.23 15.70 -14.02
C ALA A 256 -23.93 17.07 -14.05
N ALA A 257 -24.18 17.63 -15.25
CA ALA A 257 -24.85 18.93 -15.39
C ALA A 257 -26.27 18.98 -14.78
N GLY A 258 -26.96 17.83 -14.68
CA GLY A 258 -28.24 17.69 -14.00
C GLY A 258 -28.15 17.51 -12.47
N GLY A 259 -26.95 17.60 -11.88
CA GLY A 259 -26.72 17.44 -10.45
C GLY A 259 -26.66 16.00 -9.94
N GLN A 260 -26.63 15.00 -10.82
CA GLN A 260 -26.36 13.60 -10.43
C GLN A 260 -24.88 13.40 -10.08
N LEU A 261 -24.60 12.52 -9.11
CA LEU A 261 -23.25 12.04 -8.84
C LEU A 261 -22.85 11.05 -9.95
N THR A 262 -21.59 11.10 -10.38
CA THR A 262 -20.99 10.10 -11.27
C THR A 262 -19.80 9.43 -10.61
N TYR A 263 -19.60 8.15 -10.88
CA TYR A 263 -18.45 7.36 -10.44
C TYR A 263 -17.83 6.66 -11.65
N SER A 264 -16.51 6.74 -11.77
CA SER A 264 -15.75 6.10 -12.84
C SER A 264 -14.51 5.43 -12.28
N VAL A 265 -14.17 4.25 -12.80
CA VAL A 265 -12.97 3.50 -12.41
C VAL A 265 -12.08 3.31 -13.63
N ILE A 266 -10.81 3.65 -13.50
CA ILE A 266 -9.81 3.55 -14.56
C ILE A 266 -8.63 2.73 -14.05
N ASP A 267 -8.16 1.83 -14.91
CA ASP A 267 -6.90 1.11 -14.73
C ASP A 267 -5.75 2.03 -15.17
N ALA A 268 -4.91 2.48 -14.23
CA ALA A 268 -3.92 3.52 -14.51
C ALA A 268 -2.87 3.09 -15.54
N ALA A 269 -2.53 1.80 -15.59
CA ALA A 269 -1.54 1.27 -16.52
C ALA A 269 -2.09 1.22 -17.97
N SER A 270 -3.22 0.54 -18.19
CA SER A 270 -3.80 0.34 -19.53
C SER A 270 -4.64 1.52 -20.03
N GLY A 271 -5.22 2.30 -19.11
CA GLY A 271 -6.09 3.43 -19.41
C GLY A 271 -7.54 3.01 -19.65
N GLN A 272 -7.85 1.72 -19.49
CA GLN A 272 -9.19 1.20 -19.72
C GLN A 272 -10.14 1.68 -18.61
N LEU A 273 -11.24 2.31 -19.03
CA LEU A 273 -12.41 2.57 -18.20
C LEU A 273 -13.03 1.22 -17.81
N ARG A 274 -12.92 0.86 -16.53
CA ARG A 274 -13.45 -0.39 -15.95
C ARG A 274 -14.91 -0.26 -15.56
N ALA A 275 -15.28 0.90 -15.04
CA ALA A 275 -16.64 1.22 -14.66
C ALA A 275 -16.96 2.67 -14.95
N ASN A 276 -18.23 2.92 -15.26
CA ASN A 276 -18.84 4.23 -15.32
C ASN A 276 -20.28 4.10 -14.83
N ARG A 277 -20.68 4.93 -13.88
CA ARG A 277 -22.00 4.91 -13.21
C ARG A 277 -22.46 6.34 -12.96
N GLN A 278 -23.77 6.55 -12.99
CA GLN A 278 -24.42 7.80 -12.63
C GLN A 278 -25.57 7.48 -11.69
N SER A 279 -25.76 8.29 -10.65
CA SER A 279 -26.87 8.12 -9.71
C SER A 279 -28.20 8.54 -10.34
N THR A 280 -29.28 7.87 -9.97
CA THR A 280 -30.65 8.33 -10.29
C THR A 280 -31.00 9.60 -9.51
N ALA A 281 -30.58 9.67 -8.24
CA ALA A 281 -30.76 10.83 -7.38
C ALA A 281 -29.83 11.98 -7.80
N THR A 282 -30.31 13.21 -7.61
CA THR A 282 -29.50 14.45 -7.69
C THR A 282 -29.04 14.85 -6.29
N LEU A 283 -27.97 15.65 -6.20
CA LEU A 283 -27.42 16.15 -4.93
C LEU A 283 -28.39 17.01 -4.11
N GLY A 284 -29.48 17.52 -4.71
CA GLY A 284 -30.42 18.44 -4.06
C GLY A 284 -29.93 19.90 -3.96
N PHE A 285 -28.70 20.19 -4.39
CA PHE A 285 -28.12 21.53 -4.46
C PHE A 285 -27.22 21.68 -5.70
N THR A 286 -26.99 22.92 -6.16
CA THR A 286 -26.04 23.21 -7.23
C THR A 286 -24.62 23.17 -6.69
N ALA A 287 -23.86 22.14 -7.06
CA ALA A 287 -22.44 22.01 -6.70
C ALA A 287 -21.58 23.10 -7.36
N LYS A 288 -20.56 23.57 -6.63
CA LYS A 288 -19.63 24.63 -7.06
C LYS A 288 -18.17 24.16 -7.11
N ALA A 289 -17.73 23.42 -6.09
CA ALA A 289 -16.42 22.78 -6.05
C ALA A 289 -16.50 21.45 -5.29
N MET A 290 -15.59 20.51 -5.56
CA MET A 290 -15.58 19.21 -4.89
C MET A 290 -14.16 18.70 -4.60
N ALA A 291 -14.01 17.93 -3.52
CA ALA A 291 -12.82 17.14 -3.22
C ALA A 291 -13.24 15.77 -2.65
N THR A 292 -12.81 14.70 -3.30
CA THR A 292 -12.95 13.33 -2.78
C THR A 292 -11.95 13.13 -1.64
N LEU A 293 -12.41 12.62 -0.49
CA LEU A 293 -11.55 12.32 0.66
C LEU A 293 -11.01 10.90 0.62
N ASN A 294 -11.90 9.92 0.40
CA ASN A 294 -11.62 8.48 0.40
C ASN A 294 -12.63 7.75 -0.53
N GLU A 295 -12.75 6.43 -0.43
CA GLU A 295 -13.59 5.59 -1.31
C GLU A 295 -15.09 5.85 -1.21
N ASN A 296 -15.57 6.47 -0.13
CA ASN A 296 -17.00 6.73 0.07
C ASN A 296 -17.33 8.15 0.56
N THR A 297 -16.35 9.01 0.80
CA THR A 297 -16.58 10.35 1.37
C THR A 297 -16.08 11.43 0.43
N ILE A 298 -16.97 12.36 0.08
CA ILE A 298 -16.68 13.50 -0.81
C ILE A 298 -17.15 14.79 -0.11
N LEU A 299 -16.34 15.84 -0.15
CA LEU A 299 -16.76 17.19 0.25
C LEU A 299 -17.16 17.99 -0.99
N ILE A 300 -18.33 18.62 -0.98
CA ILE A 300 -18.85 19.43 -2.08
C ILE A 300 -19.41 20.75 -1.54
N THR A 301 -18.95 21.88 -2.07
CA THR A 301 -19.55 23.19 -1.78
C THR A 301 -20.72 23.47 -2.72
N SER A 302 -21.78 24.09 -2.22
CA SER A 302 -22.87 24.61 -3.04
C SER A 302 -22.60 26.04 -3.52
N THR A 303 -23.34 26.48 -4.54
CA THR A 303 -23.38 27.90 -4.95
C THR A 303 -23.94 28.84 -3.88
N SER A 304 -24.76 28.33 -2.94
CA SER A 304 -25.22 29.08 -1.75
C SER A 304 -24.12 29.26 -0.70
N GLY A 305 -23.01 28.52 -0.79
CA GLY A 305 -21.89 28.61 0.15
C GLY A 305 -21.96 27.67 1.35
N THR A 306 -22.74 26.60 1.25
CA THR A 306 -22.78 25.51 2.23
C THR A 306 -21.84 24.40 1.81
N MET A 307 -21.04 23.88 2.74
CA MET A 307 -20.23 22.67 2.55
C MET A 307 -21.06 21.45 2.93
N TYR A 308 -21.19 20.51 2.01
CA TYR A 308 -21.83 19.22 2.22
C TYR A 308 -20.79 18.08 2.20
N ARG A 309 -20.94 17.12 3.11
CA ARG A 309 -20.37 15.78 2.95
C ARG A 309 -21.37 14.93 2.18
N VAL A 310 -20.89 14.25 1.14
CA VAL A 310 -21.61 13.22 0.40
C VAL A 310 -21.01 11.87 0.78
N ASP A 311 -21.81 11.01 1.38
CA ASP A 311 -21.44 9.63 1.72
C ASP A 311 -22.00 8.68 0.65
N VAL A 312 -21.13 8.01 -0.11
CA VAL A 312 -21.52 7.00 -1.10
C VAL A 312 -21.91 5.72 -0.37
N THR A 313 -23.17 5.30 -0.53
CA THR A 313 -23.75 4.13 0.15
C THR A 313 -23.77 2.86 -0.70
N GLY A 314 -23.55 3.00 -2.00
CA GLY A 314 -23.43 1.89 -2.95
C GLY A 314 -22.90 2.38 -4.29
N LEU A 315 -22.18 1.51 -5.01
CA LEU A 315 -21.58 1.82 -6.31
C LEU A 315 -22.39 1.26 -7.49
N ASP A 316 -23.13 0.17 -7.26
CA ASP A 316 -24.04 -0.43 -8.24
C ASP A 316 -25.33 -0.92 -7.56
N PRO A 317 -26.46 -0.18 -7.67
CA PRO A 317 -26.58 1.16 -8.26
C PRO A 317 -25.82 2.22 -7.44
N LEU A 318 -25.35 3.28 -8.12
CA LEU A 318 -24.68 4.41 -7.48
C LEU A 318 -25.67 5.20 -6.60
N THR A 319 -25.49 5.08 -5.28
CA THR A 319 -26.36 5.70 -4.25
C THR A 319 -25.51 6.44 -3.23
N PHE A 320 -26.09 7.49 -2.63
CA PHE A 320 -25.41 8.32 -1.65
C PHE A 320 -26.40 8.99 -0.70
N THR A 321 -25.89 9.53 0.41
CA THR A 321 -26.58 10.48 1.29
C THR A 321 -25.79 11.79 1.39
N THR A 322 -26.45 12.86 1.84
CA THR A 322 -25.87 14.21 1.96
C THR A 322 -26.03 14.75 3.37
N THR A 323 -24.95 15.24 3.97
CA THR A 323 -24.92 15.90 5.29
C THR A 323 -24.40 17.32 5.13
N SER A 324 -25.11 18.33 5.63
CA SER A 324 -24.57 19.70 5.73
C SER A 324 -23.54 19.76 6.86
N VAL A 325 -22.35 20.29 6.58
CA VAL A 325 -21.23 20.36 7.53
C VAL A 325 -21.09 21.76 8.13
N MET A 326 -21.11 22.81 7.28
CA MET A 326 -21.02 24.21 7.68
C MET A 326 -21.29 25.18 6.50
N ASP A 327 -21.65 26.42 6.80
CA ASP A 327 -21.72 27.52 5.82
C ASP A 327 -20.40 28.32 5.72
N GLY A 328 -20.38 29.38 4.91
CA GLY A 328 -19.24 30.29 4.75
C GLY A 328 -18.27 29.92 3.61
N TRP A 329 -18.71 29.07 2.68
CA TRP A 329 -17.91 28.54 1.57
C TRP A 329 -18.25 29.14 0.19
N SER A 330 -19.09 30.17 0.12
CA SER A 330 -19.56 30.78 -1.14
C SER A 330 -18.44 31.33 -2.02
N THR A 331 -17.28 31.65 -1.44
CA THR A 331 -16.13 32.25 -2.14
C THR A 331 -15.20 31.24 -2.80
N TYR A 332 -15.28 29.95 -2.44
CA TYR A 332 -14.42 28.89 -2.98
C TYR A 332 -15.03 28.31 -4.26
N ASP A 333 -14.21 28.13 -5.30
CA ASP A 333 -14.59 27.54 -6.58
C ASP A 333 -13.72 26.34 -6.98
N ARG A 334 -12.67 26.05 -6.20
CA ARG A 334 -11.75 24.92 -6.39
C ARG A 334 -11.43 24.31 -5.04
N LEU A 335 -11.41 22.99 -4.97
CA LEU A 335 -11.00 22.21 -3.80
C LEU A 335 -10.11 21.04 -4.23
N ALA A 336 -9.23 20.61 -3.34
CA ALA A 336 -8.51 19.34 -3.45
C ALA A 336 -8.17 18.81 -2.05
N TYR A 337 -8.10 17.50 -1.89
CA TYR A 337 -7.65 16.85 -0.66
C TYR A 337 -6.44 15.97 -0.97
N ASP A 338 -5.41 16.02 -0.13
CA ASP A 338 -4.13 15.33 -0.40
C ASP A 338 -4.06 13.87 0.03
N GLY A 339 -5.12 13.33 0.65
CA GLY A 339 -5.11 11.97 1.21
C GLY A 339 -4.39 11.88 2.56
N TYR A 340 -3.94 13.01 3.12
CA TYR A 340 -3.08 13.11 4.30
C TYR A 340 -3.55 14.14 5.33
N GLY A 341 -4.84 14.49 5.30
CA GLY A 341 -5.48 15.39 6.25
C GLY A 341 -5.59 16.85 5.80
N SER A 342 -5.02 17.25 4.65
CA SER A 342 -5.09 18.64 4.19
C SER A 342 -6.09 18.84 3.06
N LEU A 343 -7.16 19.60 3.34
CA LEU A 343 -8.10 20.13 2.35
C LEU A 343 -7.63 21.52 1.90
N TYR A 344 -7.37 21.67 0.60
CA TYR A 344 -6.99 22.91 -0.06
C TYR A 344 -8.19 23.53 -0.74
N GLY A 345 -8.27 24.86 -0.71
CA GLY A 345 -9.27 25.60 -1.48
C GLY A 345 -8.77 26.96 -1.93
N ILE A 346 -9.11 27.35 -3.15
CA ILE A 346 -8.80 28.68 -3.71
C ILE A 346 -10.06 29.54 -3.65
N ILE A 347 -9.90 30.78 -3.20
CA ILE A 347 -10.94 31.81 -3.22
C ILE A 347 -10.94 32.50 -4.58
N ALA A 348 -12.07 32.39 -5.29
CA ALA A 348 -12.22 32.83 -6.68
C ALA A 348 -11.94 34.32 -6.93
N THR A 349 -12.23 35.18 -5.94
CA THR A 349 -12.15 36.64 -6.07
C THR A 349 -10.77 37.22 -5.74
N THR A 350 -9.94 36.49 -4.99
CA THR A 350 -8.64 36.98 -4.50
C THR A 350 -7.45 36.11 -4.95
N ASN A 351 -7.71 34.94 -5.54
CA ASN A 351 -6.71 33.90 -5.80
C ASN A 351 -5.93 33.54 -4.53
N GLU A 352 -6.59 33.58 -3.37
CA GLU A 352 -6.03 33.19 -2.07
C GLU A 352 -6.19 31.69 -1.88
N LEU A 353 -5.07 30.98 -1.64
CA LEU A 353 -5.07 29.59 -1.25
C LEU A 353 -5.20 29.48 0.27
N ARG A 354 -6.13 28.65 0.72
CA ARG A 354 -6.25 28.21 2.10
C ARG A 354 -6.04 26.70 2.20
N ARG A 355 -5.39 26.29 3.28
CA ARG A 355 -5.33 24.89 3.72
C ARG A 355 -6.19 24.74 4.97
N ARG A 356 -6.92 23.64 5.09
CA ARG A 356 -7.61 23.22 6.31
C ARG A 356 -7.17 21.81 6.69
N THR A 357 -6.78 21.61 7.95
CA THR A 357 -6.47 20.28 8.46
C THR A 357 -7.73 19.62 9.01
N LEU A 358 -8.09 18.46 8.47
CA LEU A 358 -9.18 17.63 8.95
C LEU A 358 -8.81 16.98 10.29
N THR A 359 -9.81 16.75 11.14
CA THR A 359 -9.66 16.01 12.41
C THR A 359 -10.39 14.66 12.42
N THR A 360 -11.00 14.28 11.30
CA THR A 360 -11.71 13.01 11.09
C THR A 360 -11.80 12.70 9.60
N GLU A 361 -11.81 11.42 9.24
CA GLU A 361 -12.05 10.95 7.86
C GLU A 361 -13.45 11.32 7.34
N LYS A 362 -14.41 11.56 8.24
CA LYS A 362 -15.81 11.90 7.91
C LYS A 362 -16.28 13.18 8.61
N PRO A 363 -15.88 14.38 8.13
CA PRO A 363 -16.32 15.66 8.68
C PRO A 363 -17.85 15.75 8.77
N ALA A 364 -18.38 16.08 9.94
CA ALA A 364 -19.82 16.20 10.18
C ALA A 364 -20.22 17.59 10.69
N THR A 365 -19.25 18.37 11.16
CA THR A 365 -19.45 19.66 11.82
C THR A 365 -18.38 20.68 11.39
N ALA A 366 -18.62 21.97 11.67
CA ALA A 366 -17.63 23.02 11.47
C ALA A 366 -16.32 22.80 12.28
N ALA A 367 -16.37 22.07 13.39
CA ALA A 367 -15.18 21.76 14.20
C ALA A 367 -14.18 20.90 13.42
N ASP A 368 -14.67 19.97 12.60
CA ASP A 368 -13.87 19.02 11.82
C ASP A 368 -13.03 19.66 10.71
N LEU A 369 -13.37 20.92 10.36
CA LEU A 369 -12.70 21.75 9.34
C LEU A 369 -12.19 23.08 9.93
N SER A 370 -12.13 23.20 11.25
CA SER A 370 -11.86 24.47 11.95
C SER A 370 -10.42 24.98 11.80
N ARG A 371 -9.44 24.07 11.65
CA ARG A 371 -8.00 24.37 11.57
C ARG A 371 -7.61 24.93 10.19
N SER A 372 -7.84 26.22 9.96
CA SER A 372 -7.58 26.90 8.69
C SER A 372 -6.31 27.76 8.70
N THR A 373 -5.46 27.61 7.69
CA THR A 373 -4.28 28.43 7.43
C THR A 373 -4.47 29.17 6.09
N VAL A 374 -4.14 30.46 6.05
CA VAL A 374 -3.96 31.20 4.77
C VAL A 374 -2.53 30.93 4.30
N VAL A 375 -2.38 30.40 3.09
CA VAL A 375 -1.05 30.10 2.53
C VAL A 375 -0.46 31.38 1.93
N ALA A 376 -1.06 31.87 0.84
CA ALA A 376 -0.79 33.17 0.22
C ALA A 376 -1.84 33.47 -0.87
N THR A 377 -1.72 34.63 -1.52
CA THR A 377 -2.46 35.03 -2.72
C THR A 377 -1.67 34.74 -4.01
N GLY A 378 -2.32 34.88 -5.17
CA GLY A 378 -1.69 34.69 -6.49
C GLY A 378 -1.91 33.30 -7.13
N PHE A 379 -2.68 32.43 -6.48
CA PHE A 379 -3.04 31.09 -6.96
C PHE A 379 -4.09 31.17 -8.08
N SER A 380 -3.62 31.43 -9.30
CA SER A 380 -4.43 31.70 -10.50
C SER A 380 -4.79 30.44 -11.32
N GLN A 381 -4.65 29.25 -10.74
CA GLN A 381 -4.90 27.97 -11.43
C GLN A 381 -6.36 27.87 -11.88
N LYS A 382 -6.58 27.37 -13.10
CA LYS A 382 -7.91 27.03 -13.62
C LYS A 382 -8.48 25.85 -12.86
N THR A 383 -7.64 24.87 -12.53
CA THR A 383 -8.00 23.62 -11.85
C THR A 383 -7.20 23.46 -10.56
N LEU A 384 -7.66 22.61 -9.66
CA LEU A 384 -6.92 22.23 -8.46
C LEU A 384 -7.06 20.73 -8.24
N THR A 385 -5.94 20.05 -8.05
CA THR A 385 -5.87 18.67 -7.58
C THR A 385 -4.69 18.53 -6.62
N ALA A 386 -4.64 17.46 -5.84
CA ALA A 386 -3.47 17.12 -5.03
C ALA A 386 -2.76 15.91 -5.65
N SER A 387 -1.43 15.94 -5.72
CA SER A 387 -0.61 14.85 -6.26
C SER A 387 0.06 14.00 -5.17
N GLY A 388 -0.07 14.40 -3.90
CA GLY A 388 0.48 13.71 -2.74
C GLY A 388 0.49 14.62 -1.49
N PRO A 389 1.03 14.14 -0.36
CA PRO A 389 1.02 14.84 0.92
C PRO A 389 1.65 16.24 0.85
N GLY A 390 0.87 17.26 1.18
CA GLY A 390 1.30 18.65 1.10
C GLY A 390 1.49 19.18 -0.33
N ARG A 391 1.02 18.49 -1.38
CA ARG A 391 1.32 18.84 -2.78
C ARG A 391 0.05 19.05 -3.61
N ILE A 392 -0.05 20.24 -4.21
CA ILE A 392 -1.15 20.61 -5.11
C ILE A 392 -0.64 20.95 -6.51
N LEU A 393 -1.50 20.77 -7.51
CA LEU A 393 -1.18 20.92 -8.92
C LEU A 393 -2.38 21.46 -9.70
N GLY A 394 -2.11 22.28 -10.73
CA GLY A 394 -3.14 22.84 -11.60
C GLY A 394 -2.58 23.52 -12.84
N ASN A 395 -3.36 23.54 -13.92
CA ASN A 395 -3.02 24.31 -15.12
C ASN A 395 -3.46 25.77 -14.98
N ILE A 396 -2.78 26.68 -15.67
CA ILE A 396 -3.15 28.11 -15.75
C ILE A 396 -3.46 28.53 -17.19
N ALA A 397 -4.02 29.73 -17.36
CA ALA A 397 -4.52 30.22 -18.65
C ALA A 397 -3.45 30.39 -19.74
N ASP A 398 -2.19 30.68 -19.36
CA ASP A 398 -1.05 30.76 -20.30
C ASP A 398 -0.58 29.40 -20.83
N GLY A 399 -1.10 28.31 -20.27
CA GLY A 399 -0.82 26.94 -20.68
C GLY A 399 0.28 26.22 -19.92
N ARG A 400 0.83 26.81 -18.85
CA ARG A 400 1.70 26.09 -17.91
C ARG A 400 0.93 25.08 -17.06
N LEU A 401 1.62 24.03 -16.64
CA LEU A 401 1.23 23.16 -15.52
C LEU A 401 2.11 23.49 -14.33
N LEU A 402 1.50 23.89 -13.22
CA LEU A 402 2.22 24.31 -12.00
C LEU A 402 1.97 23.31 -10.87
N SER A 403 3.04 22.94 -10.16
CA SER A 403 3.03 22.09 -8.98
C SER A 403 3.57 22.89 -7.78
N TYR A 404 3.00 22.67 -6.60
CA TYR A 404 3.32 23.40 -5.38
C TYR A 404 3.49 22.43 -4.21
N LYS A 405 4.59 22.58 -3.46
CA LYS A 405 4.70 22.04 -2.10
C LYS A 405 4.21 23.10 -1.13
N ILE A 406 3.17 22.78 -0.35
CA ILE A 406 2.56 23.66 0.64
C ILE A 406 3.03 23.25 2.03
N ASN A 407 3.69 24.18 2.71
CA ASN A 407 4.20 24.02 4.07
C ASN A 407 3.26 24.66 5.09
N GLY A 408 2.73 25.85 4.80
CA GLY A 408 1.90 26.64 5.72
C GLY A 408 1.68 28.07 5.23
N GLY A 409 1.52 29.02 6.16
CA GLY A 409 1.63 30.44 5.86
C GLY A 409 3.09 30.94 5.91
N GLY A 410 3.29 32.24 5.68
CA GLY A 410 4.57 32.92 5.90
C GLY A 410 5.58 32.83 4.73
N PRO A 411 6.84 33.29 4.94
CA PRO A 411 7.84 33.44 3.87
C PRO A 411 8.20 32.15 3.13
N GLU A 412 8.28 31.03 3.85
CA GLU A 412 8.51 29.68 3.29
C GLU A 412 7.21 28.85 3.21
N GLY A 413 6.04 29.52 3.21
CA GLY A 413 4.73 28.86 3.24
C GLY A 413 4.47 27.92 2.06
N PHE A 414 5.11 28.14 0.91
CA PHE A 414 5.12 27.20 -0.22
C PHE A 414 6.35 27.37 -1.12
N VAL A 415 6.63 26.32 -1.90
CA VAL A 415 7.55 26.35 -3.06
C VAL A 415 6.78 25.88 -4.29
N TYR A 416 7.04 26.45 -5.46
CA TYR A 416 6.38 26.05 -6.71
C TYR A 416 7.37 25.73 -7.84
N SER A 417 6.90 24.92 -8.79
CA SER A 417 7.64 24.56 -10.00
C SER A 417 6.69 24.46 -11.20
N ALA A 418 7.21 24.68 -12.40
CA ALA A 418 6.47 24.48 -13.64
C ALA A 418 6.83 23.10 -14.24
N LEU A 419 5.92 22.13 -14.12
CA LEU A 419 6.09 20.80 -14.72
C LEU A 419 5.89 20.83 -16.25
N ALA A 420 5.22 21.86 -16.77
CA ALA A 420 5.15 22.12 -18.20
C ALA A 420 5.12 23.63 -18.48
N ALA A 421 5.86 24.07 -19.50
CA ALA A 421 5.94 25.47 -19.89
C ALA A 421 4.76 25.94 -20.77
N THR A 422 4.15 25.03 -21.54
CA THR A 422 3.01 25.29 -22.44
C THR A 422 2.17 24.01 -22.62
N GLY A 423 1.07 24.10 -23.38
CA GLY A 423 0.28 22.94 -23.82
C GLY A 423 -0.92 22.59 -22.94
N TRP A 424 -1.00 23.14 -21.71
CA TRP A 424 -2.07 22.78 -20.77
C TRP A 424 -3.28 23.72 -20.77
N ALA A 425 -3.28 24.79 -21.58
CA ALA A 425 -4.32 25.83 -21.55
C ALA A 425 -5.72 25.30 -21.90
N GLY A 426 -5.79 24.32 -22.80
CA GLY A 426 -7.04 23.72 -23.29
C GLY A 426 -7.74 22.77 -22.32
N TYR A 427 -7.07 22.32 -21.26
CA TYR A 427 -7.67 21.42 -20.28
C TYR A 427 -8.65 22.16 -19.36
N THR A 428 -9.81 21.54 -19.15
CA THR A 428 -10.89 22.05 -18.28
C THR A 428 -10.78 21.52 -16.86
N HIS A 429 -10.23 20.32 -16.70
CA HIS A 429 -9.97 19.64 -15.42
C HIS A 429 -8.59 19.00 -15.48
N VAL A 430 -7.87 19.02 -14.36
CA VAL A 430 -6.67 18.21 -14.13
C VAL A 430 -6.87 17.52 -12.78
N LEU A 431 -6.65 16.22 -12.74
CA LEU A 431 -6.95 15.33 -11.62
C LEU A 431 -5.74 14.44 -11.35
N SER A 432 -5.48 14.11 -10.09
CA SER A 432 -4.50 13.10 -9.72
C SER A 432 -5.04 12.23 -8.58
N PRO A 433 -4.93 10.89 -8.66
CA PRO A 433 -5.06 10.01 -7.51
C PRO A 433 -3.76 9.95 -6.68
N GLY A 434 -2.72 10.70 -7.05
CA GLY A 434 -1.36 10.55 -6.55
C GLY A 434 -0.52 9.59 -7.41
N GLY A 435 0.63 9.16 -6.89
CA GLY A 435 1.52 8.19 -7.55
C GLY A 435 2.18 8.66 -8.85
N GLY A 436 2.06 9.94 -9.19
CA GLY A 436 2.57 10.52 -10.44
C GLY A 436 1.61 10.43 -11.63
N TRP A 437 0.38 9.91 -11.45
CA TRP A 437 -0.63 9.92 -12.51
C TRP A 437 -1.40 11.24 -12.54
N TYR A 438 -1.48 11.86 -13.72
CA TYR A 438 -2.34 13.01 -13.98
C TYR A 438 -3.33 12.71 -15.11
N PHE A 439 -4.60 13.05 -14.90
CA PHE A 439 -5.68 12.90 -15.87
C PHE A 439 -6.20 14.28 -16.25
N ALA A 440 -6.28 14.59 -17.54
CA ALA A 440 -6.56 15.93 -18.03
C ALA A 440 -7.73 15.92 -19.03
N ARG A 441 -8.83 16.62 -18.68
CA ARG A 441 -10.07 16.60 -19.46
C ARG A 441 -10.08 17.69 -20.53
N THR A 442 -10.19 17.31 -21.80
CA THR A 442 -10.30 18.25 -22.92
C THR A 442 -11.63 18.99 -22.91
N SER A 443 -11.72 20.13 -23.61
CA SER A 443 -12.99 20.83 -23.85
C SER A 443 -14.01 20.00 -24.66
N THR A 444 -13.55 19.02 -25.43
CA THR A 444 -14.38 18.08 -26.21
C THR A 444 -14.89 16.89 -25.38
N GLY A 445 -14.55 16.81 -24.10
CA GLY A 445 -14.96 15.72 -23.20
C GLY A 445 -14.16 14.43 -23.34
N GLY A 446 -12.95 14.48 -23.92
CA GLY A 446 -11.96 13.42 -23.79
C GLY A 446 -11.18 13.52 -22.48
N LEU A 447 -10.53 12.42 -22.08
CA LEU A 447 -9.69 12.37 -20.88
C LEU A 447 -8.31 11.82 -21.24
N ASP A 448 -7.34 12.72 -21.35
CA ASP A 448 -5.94 12.40 -21.55
C ASP A 448 -5.31 11.89 -20.24
N ARG A 449 -4.24 11.09 -20.36
CA ARG A 449 -3.48 10.56 -19.23
C ARG A 449 -2.00 10.91 -19.37
N TYR A 450 -1.36 11.25 -18.25
CA TYR A 450 0.05 11.60 -18.16
C TYR A 450 0.69 10.89 -16.98
N ARG A 451 1.96 10.51 -17.13
CA ARG A 451 2.78 9.95 -16.05
C ARG A 451 3.99 10.82 -15.79
N ASP A 452 4.12 11.27 -14.56
CA ASP A 452 5.30 11.79 -13.90
C ASP A 452 5.93 10.63 -13.12
N ALA A 453 7.22 10.33 -13.34
CA ALA A 453 7.86 9.19 -12.68
C ALA A 453 8.35 9.55 -11.27
N ASN A 454 8.61 10.83 -11.00
CA ASN A 454 9.07 11.36 -9.73
C ASN A 454 8.35 12.67 -9.33
N PRO A 455 7.06 12.61 -8.96
CA PRO A 455 6.23 13.81 -8.70
C PRO A 455 6.66 14.64 -7.48
N TYR A 456 7.76 14.26 -6.83
CA TYR A 456 8.31 14.88 -5.64
C TYR A 456 9.51 15.82 -5.92
N ASP A 457 10.19 15.71 -7.07
CA ASP A 457 11.37 16.55 -7.36
C ASP A 457 11.04 17.96 -7.91
N GLY A 458 9.81 18.17 -8.40
CA GLY A 458 9.38 19.45 -8.99
C GLY A 458 9.86 19.66 -10.44
N SER A 459 10.30 18.61 -11.11
CA SER A 459 10.72 18.60 -12.51
C SER A 459 9.58 18.19 -13.44
N GLY A 460 9.61 18.71 -14.67
CA GLY A 460 8.76 18.21 -15.77
C GLY A 460 9.47 17.24 -16.71
N ALA A 461 10.72 16.87 -16.43
CA ALA A 461 11.60 16.19 -17.38
C ALA A 461 11.18 14.75 -17.72
N ASP A 462 10.45 14.11 -16.81
CA ASP A 462 9.92 12.75 -16.87
C ASP A 462 8.38 12.72 -17.01
N LEU A 463 7.74 13.89 -17.19
CA LEU A 463 6.31 14.01 -17.46
C LEU A 463 6.00 13.58 -18.91
N THR A 464 5.45 12.38 -19.05
CA THR A 464 5.15 11.74 -20.34
C THR A 464 3.65 11.61 -20.58
N LYS A 465 3.20 11.82 -21.83
CA LYS A 465 1.81 11.57 -22.22
C LYS A 465 1.60 10.08 -22.54
N SER A 466 0.58 9.49 -21.93
CA SER A 466 0.12 8.12 -22.18
C SER A 466 -1.05 8.08 -23.17
N THR A 467 -1.45 6.87 -23.58
CA THR A 467 -2.74 6.61 -24.22
C THR A 467 -3.87 7.23 -23.39
N ALA A 468 -4.74 8.00 -24.05
CA ALA A 468 -5.90 8.60 -23.43
C ALA A 468 -6.91 7.54 -22.98
N VAL A 469 -7.63 7.81 -21.90
CA VAL A 469 -8.71 6.94 -21.38
C VAL A 469 -9.88 6.89 -22.36
N SER A 470 -10.17 8.04 -23.00
CA SER A 470 -11.21 8.19 -24.01
C SER A 470 -11.08 9.53 -24.74
N THR A 471 -11.62 9.64 -25.96
CA THR A 471 -11.64 10.88 -26.74
C THR A 471 -12.92 11.70 -26.55
N SER A 472 -13.94 11.14 -25.90
CA SER A 472 -15.24 11.74 -25.62
C SER A 472 -15.92 11.06 -24.42
N GLY A 473 -17.06 11.58 -23.97
CA GLY A 473 -17.91 10.96 -22.93
C GLY A 473 -17.78 11.56 -21.52
N TRP A 474 -16.72 12.32 -21.24
CA TRP A 474 -16.58 13.07 -19.99
C TRP A 474 -17.31 14.41 -20.09
N SER A 475 -18.54 14.44 -19.60
CA SER A 475 -19.48 15.57 -19.68
C SER A 475 -19.70 16.32 -18.36
N GLN A 476 -19.12 15.81 -17.26
CA GLN A 476 -19.31 16.32 -15.90
C GLN A 476 -18.96 17.81 -15.76
N THR A 477 -19.62 18.53 -14.84
CA THR A 477 -19.32 19.92 -14.50
C THR A 477 -18.20 20.03 -13.46
N LEU A 478 -18.06 19.01 -12.60
CA LEU A 478 -16.99 18.87 -11.63
C LEU A 478 -16.45 17.44 -11.66
N LEU A 479 -15.15 17.29 -11.37
CA LEU A 479 -14.47 16.00 -11.24
C LEU A 479 -13.46 16.08 -10.09
N SER A 480 -13.32 14.99 -9.33
CA SER A 480 -12.25 14.79 -8.34
C SER A 480 -11.87 13.31 -8.29
N ALA A 481 -10.59 13.02 -8.55
CA ALA A 481 -10.03 11.70 -8.29
C ALA A 481 -10.01 11.42 -6.77
N ARG A 482 -10.18 10.17 -6.37
CA ARG A 482 -9.86 9.76 -4.99
C ARG A 482 -8.34 9.84 -4.81
N PRO A 483 -7.83 10.62 -3.84
CA PRO A 483 -6.41 10.65 -3.57
C PRO A 483 -5.95 9.32 -2.94
N TRP A 484 -4.68 8.99 -3.11
CA TRP A 484 -4.08 7.88 -2.40
C TRP A 484 -4.06 8.18 -0.90
N HIS A 485 -4.85 7.42 -0.14
CA HIS A 485 -4.80 7.46 1.33
C HIS A 485 -3.51 6.80 1.79
N GLY A 486 -2.57 7.63 2.25
CA GLY A 486 -1.24 7.19 2.63
C GLY A 486 -1.04 7.29 4.13
N LEU A 487 -0.39 6.27 4.70
CA LEU A 487 -0.15 6.18 6.14
C LEU A 487 1.12 6.94 6.53
N VAL A 488 1.21 7.31 7.81
CA VAL A 488 2.47 7.69 8.44
C VAL A 488 3.22 6.41 8.79
N SER A 489 4.32 6.17 8.08
CA SER A 489 5.13 4.96 8.14
C SER A 489 6.34 5.15 9.07
N VAL A 490 6.32 4.53 10.25
CA VAL A 490 7.40 4.66 11.25
C VAL A 490 8.12 3.33 11.43
N TYR A 491 9.45 3.37 11.31
CA TYR A 491 10.35 2.27 11.62
C TYR A 491 11.03 2.50 12.97
N GLY A 492 11.14 1.44 13.77
CA GLY A 492 11.83 1.45 15.05
C GLY A 492 12.91 0.39 15.14
N ALA A 493 13.80 0.53 16.11
CA ALA A 493 14.81 -0.48 16.44
C ALA A 493 14.83 -0.81 17.93
N LYS A 494 14.87 -2.11 18.24
CA LYS A 494 14.97 -2.65 19.58
C LYS A 494 16.44 -2.87 19.99
N PRO A 495 16.75 -2.85 21.31
CA PRO A 495 18.11 -3.11 21.82
C PRO A 495 18.67 -4.49 21.43
N ASP A 496 17.79 -5.47 21.19
CA ASP A 496 18.14 -6.82 20.72
C ASP A 496 18.40 -6.92 19.20
N GLY A 497 18.35 -5.79 18.50
CA GLY A 497 18.58 -5.69 17.05
C GLY A 497 17.38 -6.03 16.19
N ARG A 498 16.21 -6.36 16.74
CA ARG A 498 14.98 -6.47 15.94
C ARG A 498 14.52 -5.09 15.48
N LEU A 499 13.92 -5.03 14.29
CA LEU A 499 13.22 -3.85 13.82
C LEU A 499 11.75 -3.93 14.19
N SER A 500 11.11 -2.77 14.31
CA SER A 500 9.66 -2.64 14.29
C SER A 500 9.21 -1.77 13.13
N TYR A 501 7.95 -1.94 12.76
CA TYR A 501 7.27 -1.09 11.80
C TYR A 501 5.84 -0.85 12.28
N THR A 502 5.44 0.41 12.34
CA THR A 502 4.09 0.83 12.69
C THR A 502 3.59 1.81 11.64
N ALA A 503 2.40 1.55 11.12
CA ALA A 503 1.71 2.42 10.19
C ALA A 503 0.42 2.94 10.83
N PHE A 504 0.22 4.25 10.81
CA PHE A 504 -0.99 4.89 11.35
C PHE A 504 -1.57 5.92 10.40
N ASP A 505 -2.87 6.14 10.52
CA ASP A 505 -3.62 7.08 9.67
C ASP A 505 -3.23 8.55 9.97
N PRO A 506 -2.92 9.42 8.99
CA PRO A 506 -2.49 10.79 9.27
C PRO A 506 -3.57 11.70 9.89
N VAL A 507 -4.86 11.36 9.80
CA VAL A 507 -5.97 12.24 10.23
C VAL A 507 -6.41 11.92 11.66
N THR A 508 -6.66 10.64 11.91
CA THR A 508 -7.11 10.08 13.19
C THR A 508 -5.94 9.58 14.04
N GLY A 509 -4.80 9.25 13.42
CA GLY A 509 -3.68 8.51 14.01
C GLY A 509 -4.01 7.14 14.58
N ALA A 510 -5.15 6.56 14.15
CA ALA A 510 -5.43 5.16 14.39
C ALA A 510 -4.26 4.31 13.88
N THR A 511 -3.65 3.53 14.78
CA THR A 511 -2.66 2.53 14.39
C THR A 511 -3.38 1.51 13.51
N VAL A 512 -3.08 1.53 12.21
CA VAL A 512 -3.66 0.60 11.23
C VAL A 512 -3.03 -0.78 11.39
N PHE A 513 -1.71 -0.81 11.62
CA PHE A 513 -1.00 -2.02 12.07
C PHE A 513 0.36 -1.70 12.68
N SER A 514 0.87 -2.65 13.47
CA SER A 514 2.24 -2.67 13.98
C SER A 514 2.80 -4.09 13.93
N THR A 515 4.11 -4.22 13.75
CA THR A 515 4.81 -5.51 13.71
C THR A 515 6.26 -5.37 14.15
N VAL A 516 6.88 -6.48 14.53
CA VAL A 516 8.28 -6.60 14.93
C VAL A 516 8.89 -7.75 14.13
N SER A 517 10.11 -7.58 13.62
CA SER A 517 10.80 -8.64 12.89
C SER A 517 11.14 -9.83 13.80
N THR A 518 11.10 -11.04 13.26
CA THR A 518 11.60 -12.23 13.98
C THR A 518 13.14 -12.26 13.98
N GLN A 519 13.73 -11.98 12.81
CA GLN A 519 15.17 -11.80 12.63
C GLN A 519 15.69 -10.52 13.29
N THR A 520 16.96 -10.53 13.67
CA THR A 520 17.68 -9.35 14.19
C THR A 520 18.65 -8.80 13.14
N LEU A 521 19.10 -7.56 13.33
CA LEU A 521 20.16 -6.94 12.55
C LEU A 521 21.55 -7.55 12.81
N GLY A 522 21.69 -8.49 13.77
CA GLY A 522 22.98 -9.04 14.20
C GLY A 522 23.86 -8.09 15.02
N PHE A 523 23.33 -6.92 15.41
CA PHE A 523 23.96 -5.94 16.30
C PHE A 523 22.91 -5.15 17.08
N THR A 524 23.33 -4.35 18.07
CA THR A 524 22.48 -3.38 18.79
C THR A 524 22.53 -2.01 18.10
N PRO A 525 21.45 -1.55 17.44
CA PRO A 525 21.46 -0.30 16.70
C PRO A 525 21.64 0.91 17.62
N LYS A 526 22.45 1.90 17.21
CA LYS A 526 22.58 3.18 17.93
C LYS A 526 21.52 4.19 17.49
N THR A 527 21.25 4.26 16.19
CA THR A 527 20.23 5.12 15.59
C THR A 527 19.93 4.65 14.16
N LEU A 528 18.83 5.12 13.58
CA LEU A 528 18.44 4.84 12.20
C LEU A 528 17.74 6.05 11.56
N ALA A 529 17.82 6.13 10.23
CA ALA A 529 17.06 7.07 9.41
C ALA A 529 16.32 6.35 8.29
N THR A 530 15.04 6.64 8.11
CA THR A 530 14.22 6.12 7.01
C THR A 530 14.40 7.00 5.78
N LEU A 531 14.91 6.43 4.67
CA LEU A 531 15.09 7.19 3.42
C LEU A 531 13.82 7.22 2.57
N ASN A 532 13.09 6.10 2.56
CA ASN A 532 11.87 5.87 1.81
C ASN A 532 11.12 4.67 2.43
N SER A 533 10.12 4.12 1.74
CA SER A 533 9.28 3.04 2.27
C SER A 533 9.99 1.70 2.44
N ASP A 534 11.12 1.46 1.77
CA ASP A 534 11.81 0.17 1.75
C ASP A 534 13.30 0.23 2.13
N THR A 535 13.82 1.42 2.47
CA THR A 535 15.24 1.63 2.72
C THR A 535 15.49 2.40 4.01
N LEU A 536 16.22 1.79 4.94
CA LEU A 536 16.73 2.41 6.16
C LEU A 536 18.26 2.50 6.11
N LEU A 537 18.81 3.54 6.73
CA LEU A 537 20.21 3.60 7.14
C LEU A 537 20.31 3.41 8.65
N VAL A 538 21.21 2.54 9.10
CA VAL A 538 21.35 2.16 10.53
C VAL A 538 22.82 2.21 10.93
N THR A 539 23.13 2.77 12.10
CA THR A 539 24.50 2.80 12.63
C THR A 539 24.71 1.81 13.77
N ASP A 540 25.85 1.13 13.78
CA ASP A 540 26.36 0.32 14.89
C ASP A 540 27.89 0.46 14.95
N GLY A 541 28.50 0.39 16.13
CA GLY A 541 29.97 0.29 16.30
C GLY A 541 30.83 1.50 15.87
N GLY A 542 30.33 2.37 14.99
CA GLY A 542 31.14 3.28 14.17
C GLY A 542 31.00 3.03 12.66
N ASP A 543 30.14 2.11 12.24
CA ASP A 543 29.81 1.74 10.87
C ASP A 543 28.38 2.16 10.48
N LEU A 544 28.14 2.30 9.19
CA LEU A 544 26.81 2.55 8.59
C LEU A 544 26.39 1.39 7.70
N TYR A 545 25.14 0.94 7.86
CA TYR A 545 24.55 -0.15 7.07
C TYR A 545 23.29 0.33 6.35
N ARG A 546 23.03 -0.19 5.14
CA ARG A 546 21.69 -0.13 4.54
C ARG A 546 20.91 -1.37 4.98
N VAL A 547 19.64 -1.16 5.30
CA VAL A 547 18.65 -2.21 5.50
C VAL A 547 17.56 -2.04 4.45
N ASP A 548 17.36 -3.07 3.62
CA ASP A 548 16.30 -3.12 2.62
C ASP A 548 15.11 -3.91 3.19
N ILE A 549 13.97 -3.25 3.41
CA ILE A 549 12.72 -3.89 3.86
C ILE A 549 12.11 -4.68 2.70
N THR A 550 11.98 -5.99 2.87
CA THR A 550 11.46 -6.91 1.84
C THR A 550 9.97 -7.25 2.04
N GLY A 551 9.45 -6.97 3.23
CA GLY A 551 8.03 -7.07 3.58
C GLY A 551 7.76 -6.38 4.91
N THR A 552 6.58 -5.79 5.05
CA THR A 552 6.14 -5.10 6.27
C THR A 552 5.12 -5.88 7.09
N GLN A 553 4.60 -7.00 6.59
CA GLN A 553 3.73 -7.95 7.31
C GLN A 553 3.88 -9.35 6.68
N PRO A 554 4.71 -10.25 7.26
CA PRO A 554 5.61 -10.03 8.40
C PRO A 554 6.75 -9.04 8.08
N LEU A 555 7.30 -8.38 9.10
CA LEU A 555 8.46 -7.50 8.92
C LEU A 555 9.71 -8.31 8.61
N THR A 556 10.17 -8.21 7.37
CA THR A 556 11.35 -8.90 6.84
C THR A 556 12.24 -7.90 6.12
N PHE A 557 13.55 -8.15 6.14
CA PHE A 557 14.53 -7.28 5.53
C PHE A 557 15.81 -8.03 5.13
N THR A 558 16.63 -7.40 4.30
CA THR A 558 18.05 -7.76 4.14
C THR A 558 18.92 -6.60 4.62
N ARG A 559 20.19 -6.87 4.92
CA ARG A 559 21.16 -5.87 5.38
C ARG A 559 22.43 -6.00 4.55
N THR A 560 23.01 -4.87 4.13
CA THR A 560 24.30 -4.85 3.43
C THR A 560 25.46 -5.21 4.38
N ALA A 561 26.67 -5.31 3.82
CA ALA A 561 27.89 -5.06 4.58
C ALA A 561 27.93 -3.58 5.06
N SER A 562 28.92 -3.20 5.87
CA SER A 562 29.15 -1.78 6.17
C SER A 562 29.42 -1.02 4.87
N ILE A 563 28.69 0.08 4.69
CA ILE A 563 28.88 1.04 3.59
C ILE A 563 30.16 1.82 3.83
N GLN A 564 30.42 2.18 5.10
CA GLN A 564 31.51 3.05 5.52
C GLN A 564 31.66 3.06 7.05
N GLY A 565 32.90 3.13 7.55
CA GLY A 565 33.22 3.43 8.95
C GLY A 565 33.26 4.94 9.27
N GLY A 566 33.45 5.29 10.54
CA GLY A 566 33.45 6.67 11.06
C GLY A 566 32.09 7.19 11.54
N TRP A 567 31.04 6.37 11.47
CA TRP A 567 29.65 6.70 11.81
C TRP A 567 29.36 6.49 13.31
N THR A 568 29.94 7.34 14.15
CA THR A 568 29.74 7.32 15.62
C THR A 568 28.42 7.99 16.08
N HIS A 569 27.53 8.31 15.14
CA HIS A 569 26.30 9.06 15.39
C HIS A 569 25.36 8.35 16.38
N THR A 570 24.75 9.14 17.26
CA THR A 570 23.73 8.69 18.23
C THR A 570 22.32 9.11 17.84
N ARG A 571 22.18 10.01 16.86
CA ARG A 571 20.92 10.39 16.22
C ARG A 571 21.15 10.57 14.73
N LEU A 572 20.19 10.16 13.92
CA LEU A 572 20.23 10.26 12.46
C LEU A 572 18.84 10.59 11.94
N VAL A 573 18.74 11.49 10.94
CA VAL A 573 17.49 11.79 10.24
C VAL A 573 17.75 12.14 8.79
N TYR A 574 16.82 11.77 7.91
CA TYR A 574 16.80 12.15 6.50
C TYR A 574 15.67 13.15 6.25
N ASP A 575 15.93 14.22 5.50
CA ASP A 575 14.94 15.29 5.31
C ASP A 575 13.95 15.05 4.16
N GLY A 576 14.13 13.99 3.37
CA GLY A 576 13.39 13.73 2.12
C GLY A 576 14.09 14.31 0.89
N TYR A 577 14.77 15.45 1.04
CA TYR A 577 15.34 16.28 -0.03
C TYR A 577 16.83 16.00 -0.32
N GLY A 578 17.29 14.78 -0.04
CA GLY A 578 18.67 14.34 -0.30
C GLY A 578 19.67 14.69 0.80
N SER A 579 19.27 15.27 1.94
CA SER A 579 20.18 15.54 3.05
C SER A 579 19.97 14.56 4.22
N LEU A 580 21.05 13.89 4.61
CA LEU A 580 21.12 13.06 5.82
C LEU A 580 21.86 13.85 6.90
N PHE A 581 21.27 13.96 8.08
CA PHE A 581 21.80 14.68 9.23
C PHE A 581 22.06 13.73 10.38
N GLY A 582 23.16 13.95 11.10
CA GLY A 582 23.52 13.13 12.26
C GLY A 582 24.14 13.93 13.39
N GLN A 583 23.88 13.51 14.63
CA GLN A 583 24.56 14.04 15.82
C GLN A 583 25.65 13.07 16.28
N ALA A 584 26.89 13.57 16.40
CA ALA A 584 28.00 12.88 17.04
C ALA A 584 28.51 13.73 18.22
N GLY A 585 28.29 13.26 19.45
CA GLY A 585 28.58 14.06 20.64
C GLY A 585 27.75 15.36 20.69
N SER A 586 28.42 16.51 20.60
CA SER A 586 27.78 17.83 20.49
C SER A 586 27.92 18.49 19.11
N VAL A 587 28.21 17.67 18.09
CA VAL A 587 28.46 18.09 16.71
C VAL A 587 27.29 17.68 15.83
N LEU A 588 26.82 18.59 14.97
CA LEU A 588 25.90 18.28 13.86
C LEU A 588 26.71 18.01 12.60
N HIS A 589 26.40 16.92 11.93
CA HIS A 589 26.95 16.52 10.64
C HIS A 589 25.84 16.54 9.58
N ARG A 590 26.16 16.90 8.34
CA ARG A 590 25.28 16.76 7.18
C ARG A 590 26.01 16.05 6.04
N TYR A 591 25.28 15.22 5.32
CA TYR A 591 25.71 14.46 4.15
C TYR A 591 24.68 14.57 3.02
N THR A 592 25.11 14.42 1.77
CA THR A 592 24.22 14.31 0.60
C THR A 592 24.03 12.85 0.21
N VAL A 593 22.79 12.38 0.19
CA VAL A 593 22.39 11.04 -0.28
C VAL A 593 22.02 11.14 -1.76
N THR A 594 22.75 10.44 -2.63
CA THR A 594 22.61 10.57 -4.10
C THR A 594 21.74 9.51 -4.76
N LYS A 595 21.28 8.50 -4.00
CA LYS A 595 20.47 7.38 -4.48
C LYS A 595 19.41 6.98 -3.44
N SER A 596 18.26 6.48 -3.89
CA SER A 596 17.25 5.83 -3.02
C SER A 596 17.81 4.64 -2.23
N LYS A 597 18.77 3.90 -2.79
CA LYS A 597 19.43 2.75 -2.16
C LYS A 597 20.95 2.90 -2.14
N PRO A 598 21.53 3.67 -1.19
CA PRO A 598 22.98 3.82 -1.06
C PRO A 598 23.65 2.46 -0.81
N ALA A 599 24.67 2.12 -1.60
CA ALA A 599 25.37 0.84 -1.51
C ALA A 599 26.86 1.00 -1.17
N VAL A 600 27.45 2.15 -1.48
CA VAL A 600 28.87 2.46 -1.30
C VAL A 600 29.04 3.87 -0.73
N ALA A 601 30.20 4.18 -0.14
CA ALA A 601 30.48 5.49 0.45
C ALA A 601 30.28 6.67 -0.53
N THR A 602 30.51 6.48 -1.84
CA THR A 602 30.26 7.52 -2.86
C THR A 602 28.78 7.81 -3.14
N ASP A 603 27.86 7.07 -2.51
CA ASP A 603 26.43 7.38 -2.53
C ASP A 603 26.03 8.32 -1.37
N ILE A 604 26.94 8.57 -0.41
CA ILE A 604 26.76 9.42 0.76
C ILE A 604 27.94 10.41 0.84
N THR A 605 27.77 11.56 0.20
CA THR A 605 28.86 12.50 -0.15
C THR A 605 28.69 13.85 0.54
N ASN A 606 29.53 14.85 0.18
CA ASN A 606 29.44 16.23 0.66
C ASN A 606 29.33 16.34 2.19
N HIS A 607 30.16 15.58 2.91
CA HIS A 607 30.20 15.67 4.37
C HIS A 607 30.64 17.08 4.78
N VAL A 608 29.76 17.73 5.55
CA VAL A 608 30.01 19.02 6.19
C VAL A 608 29.61 18.94 7.66
N VAL A 609 30.12 19.88 8.45
CA VAL A 609 29.83 20.03 9.89
C VAL A 609 29.17 21.39 10.10
N PRO A 610 27.83 21.50 9.99
CA PRO A 610 27.15 22.78 10.11
C PRO A 610 27.27 23.43 11.50
N ILE A 611 27.38 22.60 12.55
CA ILE A 611 27.53 23.05 13.95
C ILE A 611 28.61 22.19 14.61
N SER A 612 29.77 22.79 14.90
CA SER A 612 30.98 22.11 15.39
C SER A 612 31.01 21.83 16.88
N SER A 613 30.10 22.42 17.66
CA SER A 613 29.95 22.19 19.11
C SER A 613 28.60 22.72 19.60
N GLY A 614 28.15 22.28 20.79
CA GLY A 614 26.93 22.79 21.42
C GLY A 614 25.62 22.19 20.90
N PHE A 615 25.64 21.34 19.87
CA PHE A 615 24.47 20.60 19.37
C PHE A 615 24.14 19.38 20.26
N GLY A 616 23.91 19.63 21.55
CA GLY A 616 23.62 18.62 22.57
C GLY A 616 22.14 18.27 22.70
N VAL A 617 21.47 17.93 21.60
CA VAL A 617 20.01 17.68 21.58
C VAL A 617 19.63 16.30 22.15
N LEU A 618 18.39 16.18 22.64
CA LEU A 618 17.82 14.95 23.19
C LEU A 618 17.07 14.10 22.15
N SER A 619 16.54 14.74 21.10
CA SER A 619 15.89 14.11 19.96
C SER A 619 16.23 14.86 18.66
N LEU A 620 16.04 14.21 17.51
CA LEU A 620 16.33 14.78 16.20
C LEU A 620 15.35 14.24 15.16
N GLY A 621 14.60 15.15 14.53
CA GLY A 621 13.75 14.93 13.38
C GLY A 621 14.00 15.99 12.30
N ALA A 622 13.29 15.91 11.18
CA ALA A 622 13.32 16.90 10.10
C ALA A 622 11.89 17.12 9.58
N ASN A 623 11.47 18.38 9.38
CA ASN A 623 10.12 18.72 8.90
C ASN A 623 10.09 19.13 7.42
N GLY A 624 11.25 19.47 6.86
CA GLY A 624 11.40 19.90 5.48
C GLY A 624 12.86 20.03 5.10
N LYS A 625 13.11 20.49 3.87
CA LYS A 625 14.44 20.65 3.27
C LYS A 625 15.39 21.47 4.16
N GLY A 626 16.36 20.81 4.79
CA GLY A 626 17.29 21.44 5.74
C GLY A 626 16.69 21.92 7.07
N HIS A 627 15.40 21.73 7.31
CA HIS A 627 14.70 22.16 8.53
C HIS A 627 14.63 21.01 9.55
N LEU A 628 15.50 21.07 10.55
CA LEU A 628 15.58 20.10 11.65
C LEU A 628 14.68 20.51 12.81
N ILE A 629 14.08 19.53 13.48
CA ILE A 629 13.27 19.71 14.70
C ILE A 629 13.84 18.84 15.83
N THR A 630 14.02 19.42 17.02
CA THR A 630 14.76 18.78 18.13
C THR A 630 14.17 19.13 19.49
N THR A 631 14.40 18.30 20.51
CA THR A 631 14.20 18.72 21.92
C THR A 631 15.52 18.99 22.62
N THR A 632 15.54 20.02 23.47
CA THR A 632 16.73 20.41 24.24
C THR A 632 16.73 19.82 25.66
N SER A 633 17.89 19.83 26.31
CA SER A 633 18.01 19.52 27.75
C SER A 633 17.25 20.48 28.67
N THR A 634 16.94 21.70 28.19
CA THR A 634 16.10 22.67 28.90
C THR A 634 14.60 22.42 28.77
N GLY A 635 14.18 21.41 27.99
CA GLY A 635 12.78 21.07 27.78
C GLY A 635 12.06 21.95 26.76
N ALA A 636 12.81 22.60 25.86
CA ALA A 636 12.28 23.34 24.71
C ALA A 636 12.18 22.45 23.46
N LEU A 637 11.26 22.79 22.57
CA LEU A 637 11.25 22.38 21.17
C LEU A 637 12.05 23.43 20.38
N ALA A 638 13.05 23.00 19.61
CA ALA A 638 13.94 23.86 18.85
C ALA A 638 14.06 23.41 17.40
N THR A 639 13.86 24.35 16.47
CA THR A 639 14.13 24.22 15.04
C THR A 639 15.51 24.75 14.68
N TYR A 640 16.15 24.13 13.70
CA TYR A 640 17.41 24.61 13.10
C TYR A 640 17.31 24.57 11.59
N TYR A 641 17.68 25.66 10.92
CA TYR A 641 17.79 25.69 9.46
C TYR A 641 19.23 25.48 9.02
N ILE A 642 19.45 24.47 8.16
CA ILE A 642 20.72 24.20 7.51
C ILE A 642 20.56 24.43 6.00
N THR A 643 21.28 25.43 5.50
CA THR A 643 21.24 25.83 4.09
C THR A 643 21.65 24.69 3.14
N PRO A 644 21.28 24.75 1.84
CA PRO A 644 21.75 23.80 0.83
C PRO A 644 23.28 23.71 0.72
N ALA A 645 24.00 24.79 1.03
CA ALA A 645 25.46 24.85 1.09
C ALA A 645 26.05 24.16 2.34
N GLY A 646 25.23 23.84 3.36
CA GLY A 646 25.67 23.18 4.58
C GLY A 646 26.05 24.10 5.74
N ALA A 647 25.84 25.40 5.62
CA ALA A 647 25.96 26.34 6.74
C ALA A 647 24.69 26.32 7.60
N TRP A 648 24.85 26.42 8.92
CA TRP A 648 23.78 26.71 9.86
C TRP A 648 23.36 28.20 9.73
N ASP A 649 22.07 28.45 9.61
CA ASP A 649 21.49 29.76 9.30
C ASP A 649 20.28 30.07 10.21
N GLY A 650 20.42 29.74 11.50
CA GLY A 650 19.46 30.13 12.54
C GLY A 650 18.91 28.98 13.39
N ARG A 651 18.55 29.34 14.62
CA ARG A 651 17.84 28.48 15.58
C ARG A 651 16.63 29.26 16.07
N PHE A 652 15.47 28.62 16.07
CA PHE A 652 14.23 29.17 16.60
C PHE A 652 13.60 28.15 17.56
N ASP A 653 12.85 28.61 18.57
CA ASP A 653 12.24 27.76 19.60
C ASP A 653 10.71 27.87 19.57
N PRO A 654 10.00 27.04 18.77
CA PRO A 654 8.53 27.08 18.71
C PRO A 654 7.84 26.86 20.07
N ALA A 655 8.52 26.21 21.02
CA ALA A 655 8.07 26.15 22.40
C ALA A 655 9.27 26.15 23.36
N THR A 656 9.34 27.12 24.27
CA THR A 656 10.45 27.25 25.24
C THR A 656 10.39 26.27 26.41
N THR A 657 9.24 25.63 26.64
CA THR A 657 9.00 24.67 27.74
C THR A 657 8.01 23.58 27.32
N GLY A 658 7.81 22.57 28.17
CA GLY A 658 6.80 21.52 27.98
C GLY A 658 7.25 20.32 27.13
N TRP A 659 8.50 20.30 26.67
CA TRP A 659 9.11 19.23 25.86
C TRP A 659 10.22 18.44 26.60
N SER A 660 10.26 18.56 27.92
CA SER A 660 11.06 17.70 28.81
C SER A 660 10.62 16.24 28.76
N GLY A 661 11.55 15.30 28.94
CA GLY A 661 11.24 13.86 29.01
C GLY A 661 10.92 13.19 27.67
N VAL A 662 11.08 13.91 26.56
CA VAL A 662 10.94 13.36 25.20
C VAL A 662 12.18 12.51 24.86
N THR A 663 11.96 11.23 24.58
CA THR A 663 13.02 10.28 24.20
C THR A 663 13.24 10.21 22.70
N SER A 664 12.20 10.48 21.91
CA SER A 664 12.22 10.41 20.45
C SER A 664 11.29 11.49 19.89
N LEU A 665 11.68 12.10 18.77
CA LEU A 665 10.87 13.07 18.04
C LEU A 665 11.05 12.77 16.55
N PHE A 666 9.95 12.66 15.83
CA PHE A 666 9.97 12.47 14.39
C PHE A 666 8.89 13.31 13.72
N SER A 667 9.06 13.53 12.42
CA SER A 667 8.15 14.31 11.60
C SER A 667 8.16 13.75 10.18
N PRO A 668 7.01 13.39 9.59
CA PRO A 668 6.94 13.08 8.17
C PRO A 668 7.02 14.35 7.30
N GLY A 669 6.91 15.53 7.92
CA GLY A 669 6.96 16.85 7.28
C GLY A 669 5.65 17.62 7.41
N SER A 670 5.56 18.75 6.70
CA SER A 670 4.34 19.59 6.60
C SER A 670 3.76 20.03 7.95
N GLY A 671 4.61 20.33 8.93
CA GLY A 671 4.19 20.77 10.27
C GLY A 671 3.65 19.70 11.22
N HIS A 672 3.62 18.42 10.84
CA HIS A 672 3.27 17.32 11.74
C HIS A 672 4.48 16.86 12.57
N TYR A 673 4.38 16.89 13.91
CA TYR A 673 5.39 16.36 14.82
C TYR A 673 4.82 15.26 15.71
N TYR A 674 5.63 14.26 16.03
CA TYR A 674 5.26 13.18 16.93
C TYR A 674 6.36 12.97 17.96
N ARG A 675 6.02 13.16 19.24
CA ARG A 675 6.96 12.97 20.34
C ARG A 675 6.64 11.71 21.12
N ARG A 676 7.67 10.95 21.48
CA ARG A 676 7.61 9.80 22.37
C ARG A 676 8.14 10.20 23.75
N ASP A 677 7.37 9.95 24.80
CA ASP A 677 7.81 10.15 26.18
C ASP A 677 8.65 8.97 26.72
N ALA A 678 9.10 9.04 27.98
CA ALA A 678 9.83 7.95 28.62
C ALA A 678 9.02 6.64 28.75
N ASN A 679 7.70 6.73 28.90
CA ASN A 679 6.78 5.59 29.00
C ASN A 679 6.50 4.93 27.64
N GLY A 680 6.94 5.54 26.54
CA GLY A 680 6.68 5.08 25.18
C GLY A 680 5.31 5.45 24.65
N VAL A 681 4.66 6.46 25.23
CA VAL A 681 3.41 7.06 24.73
C VAL A 681 3.74 8.09 23.65
N LEU A 682 2.98 8.09 22.56
CA LEU A 682 3.18 9.01 21.44
C LEU A 682 2.09 10.11 21.41
N THR A 683 2.51 11.38 21.34
CA THR A 683 1.61 12.54 21.21
C THR A 683 1.88 13.28 19.90
N GLY A 684 0.82 13.61 19.16
CA GLY A 684 0.88 14.39 17.92
C GLY A 684 0.82 15.90 18.17
N TYR A 685 1.50 16.66 17.33
CA TYR A 685 1.44 18.12 17.28
C TYR A 685 1.34 18.56 15.82
N LEU A 686 0.60 19.64 15.59
CA LEU A 686 0.47 20.31 14.31
C LEU A 686 0.88 21.77 14.52
N GLU A 687 1.93 22.20 13.84
CA GLU A 687 2.25 23.59 13.58
C GLU A 687 1.78 23.89 12.16
N THR A 688 0.87 24.85 11.99
CA THR A 688 0.27 25.08 10.68
C THR A 688 1.16 25.95 9.78
N SER A 689 2.16 26.62 10.35
CA SER A 689 3.11 27.48 9.63
C SER A 689 4.56 27.18 10.06
N PRO A 690 5.06 25.94 9.87
CA PRO A 690 6.27 25.43 10.54
C PRO A 690 7.59 26.15 10.21
N PHE A 691 7.58 27.03 9.21
CA PHE A 691 8.74 27.79 8.75
C PHE A 691 8.52 29.31 8.88
N ASP A 692 7.59 29.74 9.73
CA ASP A 692 7.32 31.17 10.01
C ASP A 692 8.19 31.76 11.15
N SER A 693 8.90 30.90 11.89
CA SER A 693 9.72 31.25 13.07
C SER A 693 8.93 31.91 14.21
N THR A 694 7.68 31.52 14.42
CA THR A 694 6.85 32.01 15.54
C THR A 694 6.39 30.92 16.52
N GLY A 695 6.13 29.68 16.05
CA GLY A 695 5.54 28.63 16.87
C GLY A 695 4.11 28.92 17.36
N ALA A 696 3.51 30.04 16.93
CA ALA A 696 2.27 30.55 17.49
C ALA A 696 1.04 29.67 17.18
N ASP A 697 1.13 28.85 16.14
CA ASP A 697 0.09 27.89 15.73
C ASP A 697 0.44 26.42 16.05
N LEU A 698 1.47 26.17 16.86
CA LEU A 698 1.81 24.85 17.39
C LEU A 698 0.74 24.35 18.36
N THR A 699 -0.08 23.41 17.89
CA THR A 699 -1.19 22.82 18.66
C THR A 699 -0.97 21.33 18.90
N ALA A 700 -1.15 20.89 20.14
CA ALA A 700 -1.21 19.47 20.46
C ALA A 700 -2.49 18.86 19.89
N TYR A 701 -2.41 17.60 19.47
CA TYR A 701 -3.58 16.76 19.29
C TYR A 701 -3.30 15.34 19.78
N VAL A 702 -4.34 14.66 20.22
CA VAL A 702 -4.26 13.24 20.57
C VAL A 702 -4.91 12.46 19.44
N PRO A 703 -4.12 11.94 18.49
CA PRO A 703 -4.65 10.96 17.57
C PRO A 703 -5.16 9.73 18.36
N THR A 704 -6.33 9.22 18.00
CA THR A 704 -6.89 7.99 18.54
C THR A 704 -5.93 6.83 18.29
N GLY A 705 -5.58 6.05 19.32
CA GLY A 705 -4.77 4.84 19.13
C GLY A 705 -3.24 5.03 19.11
N THR A 706 -2.70 6.24 19.27
CA THR A 706 -1.24 6.45 19.52
C THR A 706 -0.86 6.43 21.01
N ALA A 707 -1.87 6.41 21.90
CA ALA A 707 -1.69 6.49 23.35
C ALA A 707 -1.16 5.19 24.01
N GLY A 708 -1.02 4.11 23.26
CA GLY A 708 -0.47 2.85 23.77
C GLY A 708 1.04 2.93 24.00
N GLY A 709 1.50 2.57 25.19
CA GLY A 709 2.92 2.30 25.44
C GLY A 709 3.39 1.09 24.62
N GLY A 710 4.64 1.11 24.17
CA GLY A 710 5.23 0.01 23.38
C GLY A 710 6.04 0.45 22.15
N TRP A 711 6.03 1.74 21.81
CA TRP A 711 6.92 2.32 20.81
C TRP A 711 8.40 2.13 21.21
N ASP A 712 9.26 1.81 20.23
CA ASP A 712 10.71 1.67 20.46
C ASP A 712 11.38 3.00 20.80
N ALA A 713 12.57 2.96 21.42
CA ALA A 713 13.30 4.18 21.81
C ALA A 713 13.99 4.86 20.62
N ILE A 714 14.41 4.07 19.62
CA ILE A 714 14.93 4.56 18.34
C ILE A 714 13.76 4.48 17.35
N LEU A 715 13.36 5.63 16.79
CA LEU A 715 12.29 5.76 15.80
C LEU A 715 12.74 6.67 14.67
N SER A 716 12.35 6.33 13.44
CA SER A 716 12.42 7.22 12.29
C SER A 716 11.19 7.02 11.40
N VAL A 717 10.70 8.10 10.80
CA VAL A 717 9.50 8.10 9.95
C VAL A 717 9.91 8.30 8.50
N GLN A 718 9.17 7.70 7.57
CA GLN A 718 9.30 8.01 6.14
C GLN A 718 8.91 9.49 5.91
N PRO A 719 9.79 10.33 5.34
CA PRO A 719 9.41 11.68 4.93
C PRO A 719 8.35 11.65 3.82
N TYR A 720 7.40 12.58 3.84
CA TYR A 720 6.38 12.72 2.79
C TYR A 720 6.98 13.00 1.40
N ASP A 721 8.17 13.62 1.35
CA ASP A 721 8.91 13.93 0.12
C ASP A 721 10.07 12.94 -0.12
N ALA A 722 10.02 11.75 0.48
CA ALA A 722 10.95 10.66 0.19
C ALA A 722 10.88 10.22 -1.28
N TRP A 723 11.96 9.58 -1.75
CA TRP A 723 12.00 9.03 -3.11
C TRP A 723 10.83 8.04 -3.32
N PRO A 724 10.15 8.08 -4.49
CA PRO A 724 9.13 7.09 -4.82
C PRO A 724 9.75 5.69 -4.83
N ASP A 725 9.04 4.71 -4.29
CA ASP A 725 9.52 3.33 -4.32
C ASP A 725 9.21 2.65 -5.66
N SER A 726 10.05 1.69 -6.03
CA SER A 726 9.92 0.92 -7.27
C SER A 726 8.93 -0.25 -7.16
N THR A 727 8.16 -0.32 -6.08
CA THR A 727 7.29 -1.47 -5.74
C THR A 727 5.81 -1.13 -5.75
N ARG A 728 5.43 0.14 -5.59
CA ARG A 728 4.05 0.60 -5.71
C ARG A 728 3.65 0.59 -7.17
N ARG A 729 2.76 -0.35 -7.49
CA ARG A 729 1.93 -0.28 -8.70
C ARG A 729 1.04 0.96 -8.60
N TRP A 730 1.56 2.02 -9.21
CA TRP A 730 0.83 3.07 -9.91
C TRP A 730 1.52 3.12 -11.27
#